data_AF-A0A954QXP9-F1
#
_entry.id   AF-A0A954QXP9-F1
#
_cell.length_a   1.000
_cell.length_b   1.000
_cell.length_c   1.000
_cell.angle_alpha   90.00
_cell.angle_beta   90.00
_cell.angle_gamma   90.00
#
_symmetry.space_group_name_H-M   'P 1'
#
loop_
_entity.id
_entity.type
_entity.pdbx_description
1 polymer ?
#
loop_
_entity_poly.entity_id
_entity_poly.type
_entity_poly.pdbx_seq_one_letter_code
_entity_poly.pdbx_strand_id
1 'polypeptide(L)'
;GSIATNIAREVLTLADRMLGNILDLEKSIRNAPLTAVCLVFESLLNQVSNAQTGAGEGEGEGPTPLTDEELDAALQSIIDASDDFIAGNQTVMEAIDSNTGDANGELDTLDEDLVSPLVVGDGAVKLGYWRVLVGTTEIRGRTNESGIINPLPFLPPETPYRFEIYDFAHQVVSTSIGVSAVSGTDTELAPFRSETLIGEPDLDMDGLADLAERIVGTAIDRVDTDGDGIADFAELEQGLNPLGNRPFATGMVGSLPLNGEAREIVIEGGLANDQSQTAYLATGSFGLAIVDVSRFQQPLLISEIDLPGSNVDVSVDSRLGIAVVASDVGLHVVDVSMPSEPQLLQTLRGNFTHVEVMDGLAFAAVGGGLRVYDLLTGERVLAGSVSGDSIVGMAREGSRFYFRSSTGDLTIVDFESGSLVTRGTLNVESTPGKIFVASGVAYLAAEDGFNGGFSTVDVSDPDDPQLLSGVDNTSFAGQTVVVNGSGLAIAVGNPGGVFGANALDLVDIGDLADTSQFQTRYGLPAAPSSVVLAAGIAFVADGEAGLQVVNYRSFDSAGVPPTVSIDLSAEDADADEPGIQIQEGTLLAIRPIVNDDVQVRGVQLLINDEVVASDVSFPFELATLLPTIEQAGGVEAGEVVLSVRAADTGGNVGVSEDITIQLVPDTFAPSVTSTNIPDGSRQGVMFRAVKFAFSEAIAQSTINAESFVLTGPDGVVDPLDVQ
;
A
#
# COMPACT_ATOMS: atom_id res chain seq x y z
N GLY A 1 -37.91 26.72 25.00
CA GLY A 1 -38.20 26.42 26.42
C GLY A 1 -38.52 24.95 26.55
N SER A 2 -39.77 24.59 26.86
CA SER A 2 -40.18 23.18 27.03
C SER A 2 -40.22 22.36 25.74
N ILE A 3 -40.42 23.00 24.58
CA ILE A 3 -40.46 22.34 23.26
C ILE A 3 -39.06 21.87 22.85
N ALA A 4 -38.04 22.74 22.93
CA ALA A 4 -36.64 22.35 22.72
C ALA A 4 -36.17 21.23 23.68
N THR A 5 -36.69 21.19 24.91
CA THR A 5 -36.37 20.13 25.88
C THR A 5 -37.13 18.82 25.64
N ASN A 6 -38.24 18.85 24.90
CA ASN A 6 -38.94 17.63 24.46
C ASN A 6 -38.33 17.09 23.16
N ILE A 7 -38.03 17.97 22.20
CA ILE A 7 -37.31 17.61 20.96
C ILE A 7 -35.93 17.03 21.28
N ALA A 8 -35.15 17.69 22.15
CA ALA A 8 -33.85 17.15 22.57
C ALA A 8 -33.97 15.79 23.28
N ARG A 9 -35.07 15.55 24.02
CA ARG A 9 -35.29 14.28 24.72
C ARG A 9 -35.67 13.16 23.75
N GLU A 10 -36.50 13.44 22.76
CA GLU A 10 -36.88 12.47 21.74
C GLU A 10 -35.72 12.18 20.78
N VAL A 11 -34.93 13.18 20.40
CA VAL A 11 -33.69 13.00 19.63
C VAL A 11 -32.66 12.17 20.41
N LEU A 12 -32.47 12.42 21.71
CA LEU A 12 -31.60 11.58 22.55
C LEU A 12 -32.12 10.15 22.71
N THR A 13 -33.45 9.97 22.80
CA THR A 13 -34.05 8.63 22.93
C THR A 13 -33.94 7.85 21.61
N LEU A 14 -34.05 8.54 20.48
CA LEU A 14 -33.82 7.97 19.15
C LEU A 14 -32.33 7.62 18.95
N ALA A 15 -31.42 8.53 19.35
CA ALA A 15 -29.98 8.30 19.29
C ALA A 15 -29.54 7.11 20.16
N ASP A 16 -30.04 6.99 21.40
CA ASP A 16 -29.74 5.85 22.29
C ASP A 16 -30.28 4.52 21.72
N ARG A 17 -31.45 4.54 21.07
CA ARG A 17 -32.03 3.33 20.44
C ARG A 17 -31.27 2.94 19.17
N MET A 18 -30.82 3.92 18.38
CA MET A 18 -29.96 3.68 17.22
C MET A 18 -28.59 3.18 17.64
N LEU A 19 -27.99 3.74 18.70
CA LEU A 19 -26.71 3.29 19.24
C LEU A 19 -26.79 1.86 19.80
N GLY A 20 -27.88 1.52 20.49
CA GLY A 20 -28.15 0.14 20.94
C GLY A 20 -28.24 -0.85 19.78
N ASN A 21 -28.90 -0.47 18.69
CA ASN A 21 -29.00 -1.31 17.49
C ASN A 21 -27.70 -1.35 16.67
N ILE A 22 -26.91 -0.28 16.65
CA ILE A 22 -25.57 -0.25 16.03
C ILE A 22 -24.62 -1.17 16.79
N LEU A 23 -24.67 -1.18 18.12
CA LEU A 23 -23.86 -2.10 18.95
C LEU A 23 -24.30 -3.57 18.79
N ASP A 24 -25.58 -3.83 18.50
CA ASP A 24 -26.08 -5.16 18.14
C ASP A 24 -25.76 -5.53 16.68
N LEU A 25 -25.65 -4.55 15.76
CA LEU A 25 -25.19 -4.74 14.38
C LEU A 25 -23.66 -4.95 14.30
N GLU A 26 -22.87 -4.23 15.08
CA GLU A 26 -21.40 -4.38 15.18
C GLU A 26 -21.00 -5.77 15.66
N LYS A 27 -21.85 -6.40 16.49
CA LYS A 27 -21.69 -7.80 16.89
C LYS A 27 -21.96 -8.81 15.77
N SER A 28 -22.49 -8.39 14.61
CA SER A 28 -23.07 -9.29 13.60
C SER A 28 -22.57 -9.12 12.15
N ILE A 29 -21.38 -8.54 11.89
CA ILE A 29 -20.57 -8.56 10.63
C ILE A 29 -20.29 -7.16 9.99
N ARG A 30 -19.07 -7.02 9.43
CA ARG A 30 -18.38 -5.84 8.83
C ARG A 30 -19.13 -5.10 7.70
N ASN A 31 -18.86 -3.78 7.63
CA ASN A 31 -18.80 -2.82 6.49
C ASN A 31 -19.56 -3.23 5.19
N ALA A 32 -20.67 -2.62 4.74
CA ALA A 32 -20.95 -1.20 4.44
C ALA A 32 -22.48 -0.99 4.10
N PRO A 33 -23.01 0.23 3.81
CA PRO A 33 -22.45 1.57 3.95
C PRO A 33 -23.28 2.46 4.90
N LEU A 34 -22.61 3.04 5.90
CA LEU A 34 -23.13 4.20 6.66
C LEU A 34 -23.54 5.36 5.72
N THR A 35 -22.94 5.41 4.52
CA THR A 35 -23.15 6.40 3.45
C THR A 35 -24.60 6.53 2.98
N ALA A 36 -25.38 5.44 2.90
CA ALA A 36 -26.79 5.52 2.48
C ALA A 36 -27.67 6.16 3.57
N VAL A 37 -27.36 5.91 4.85
CA VAL A 37 -28.05 6.52 6.00
C VAL A 37 -27.63 7.99 6.14
N CYS A 38 -26.35 8.31 5.94
CA CYS A 38 -25.82 9.67 5.93
C CYS A 38 -26.41 10.51 4.78
N LEU A 39 -26.56 9.97 3.57
CA LEU A 39 -27.18 10.66 2.43
C LEU A 39 -28.67 10.98 2.66
N VAL A 40 -29.40 10.11 3.37
CA VAL A 40 -30.79 10.37 3.77
C VAL A 40 -30.83 11.47 4.84
N PHE A 41 -29.91 11.46 5.80
CA PHE A 41 -29.79 12.50 6.83
C PHE A 41 -29.40 13.87 6.26
N GLU A 42 -28.46 13.93 5.31
CA GLU A 42 -28.04 15.16 4.63
C GLU A 42 -29.15 15.74 3.74
N SER A 43 -29.89 14.89 3.03
CA SER A 43 -31.07 15.33 2.27
C SER A 43 -32.12 15.98 3.16
N LEU A 44 -32.29 15.45 4.38
CA LEU A 44 -33.25 15.93 5.37
C LEU A 44 -32.79 17.22 6.07
N LEU A 45 -31.51 17.31 6.44
CA LEU A 45 -30.88 18.51 7.01
C LEU A 45 -30.97 19.68 6.02
N ASN A 46 -30.77 19.41 4.73
CA ASN A 46 -30.95 20.41 3.66
C ASN A 46 -32.41 20.86 3.50
N GLN A 47 -33.40 19.97 3.67
CA GLN A 47 -34.82 20.36 3.62
C GLN A 47 -35.25 21.20 4.83
N VAL A 48 -34.71 20.90 6.03
CA VAL A 48 -34.96 21.69 7.25
C VAL A 48 -34.24 23.03 7.21
N SER A 49 -33.01 23.08 6.68
CA SER A 49 -32.21 24.30 6.50
C SER A 49 -32.86 25.26 5.49
N ASN A 50 -33.35 24.73 4.36
CA ASN A 50 -34.06 25.51 3.34
C ASN A 50 -35.41 26.09 3.83
N ALA A 51 -36.00 25.53 4.90
CA ALA A 51 -37.18 26.09 5.54
C ALA A 51 -36.88 27.28 6.48
N GLN A 52 -35.61 27.55 6.80
CA GLN A 52 -35.20 28.57 7.79
C GLN A 52 -34.57 29.84 7.17
N THR A 53 -34.13 29.84 5.91
CA THR A 53 -33.26 30.91 5.34
C THR A 53 -33.93 31.88 4.33
N GLY A 54 -35.25 32.01 4.32
CA GLY A 54 -35.95 32.98 3.46
C GLY A 54 -36.00 34.41 4.00
N ALA A 55 -34.94 35.21 3.82
CA ALA A 55 -34.98 36.67 4.04
C ALA A 55 -34.40 37.48 2.85
N GLY A 56 -35.30 37.92 1.96
CA GLY A 56 -35.13 39.04 1.00
C GLY A 56 -34.61 38.65 -0.40
N GLU A 57 -35.12 39.12 -1.54
CA GLU A 57 -36.17 40.08 -1.90
C GLU A 57 -36.74 39.70 -3.29
N GLY A 58 -38.06 39.72 -3.47
CA GLY A 58 -38.72 39.56 -4.77
C GLY A 58 -40.19 39.18 -4.64
N GLU A 59 -41.10 40.11 -4.93
CA GLU A 59 -42.56 39.99 -4.72
C GLU A 59 -43.20 38.81 -5.47
N GLY A 60 -43.73 37.85 -4.71
CA GLY A 60 -44.64 36.79 -5.17
C GLY A 60 -44.68 35.65 -4.14
N GLU A 61 -45.81 35.52 -3.42
CA GLU A 61 -46.12 34.52 -2.37
C GLU A 61 -45.01 33.48 -2.07
N GLY A 62 -44.18 33.74 -1.06
CA GLY A 62 -43.24 32.76 -0.51
C GLY A 62 -43.95 31.66 0.28
N PRO A 63 -43.35 30.47 0.43
CA PRO A 63 -43.97 29.34 1.10
C PRO A 63 -44.21 29.65 2.59
N THR A 64 -45.41 29.37 3.07
CA THR A 64 -45.78 29.48 4.49
C THR A 64 -44.90 28.57 5.36
N PRO A 65 -44.40 29.03 6.51
CA PRO A 65 -43.70 28.17 7.46
C PRO A 65 -44.60 27.02 7.89
N LEU A 66 -44.05 25.81 7.96
CA LEU A 66 -44.76 24.62 8.44
C LEU A 66 -45.27 24.88 9.86
N THR A 67 -46.56 24.62 10.08
CA THR A 67 -47.17 24.67 11.40
C THR A 67 -46.64 23.53 12.28
N ASP A 68 -46.71 23.67 13.61
CA ASP A 68 -46.27 22.62 14.55
C ASP A 68 -46.94 21.26 14.25
N GLU A 69 -48.17 21.28 13.71
CA GLU A 69 -48.93 20.10 13.31
C GLU A 69 -48.38 19.46 12.02
N GLU A 70 -47.84 20.25 11.10
CA GLU A 70 -47.18 19.78 9.87
C GLU A 70 -45.76 19.27 10.16
N LEU A 71 -45.08 19.84 11.16
CA LEU A 71 -43.77 19.38 11.61
C LEU A 71 -43.87 18.05 12.37
N ASP A 72 -44.85 17.90 13.28
CA ASP A 72 -45.13 16.63 13.95
C ASP A 72 -45.56 15.54 12.96
N ALA A 73 -46.36 15.89 11.94
CA ALA A 73 -46.74 14.95 10.89
C ALA A 73 -45.54 14.50 10.03
N ALA A 74 -44.60 15.40 9.73
CA ALA A 74 -43.37 15.07 9.02
C ALA A 74 -42.46 14.17 9.88
N LEU A 75 -42.30 14.47 11.17
CA LEU A 75 -41.55 13.65 12.12
C LEU A 75 -42.16 12.25 12.29
N GLN A 76 -43.50 12.15 12.38
CA GLN A 76 -44.17 10.86 12.46
C GLN A 76 -44.01 10.06 11.16
N SER A 77 -44.08 10.71 10.00
CA SER A 77 -43.82 10.04 8.71
C SER A 77 -42.37 9.53 8.59
N ILE A 78 -41.41 10.16 9.27
CA ILE A 78 -40.02 9.72 9.32
C ILE A 78 -39.86 8.51 10.26
N ILE A 79 -40.54 8.53 11.42
CA ILE A 79 -40.59 7.38 12.32
C ILE A 79 -41.21 6.18 11.61
N ASP A 80 -42.33 6.37 10.92
CA ASP A 80 -43.02 5.32 10.19
C ASP A 80 -42.16 4.79 9.01
N ALA A 81 -41.43 5.66 8.28
CA ALA A 81 -40.51 5.23 7.22
C ALA A 81 -39.28 4.48 7.76
N SER A 82 -38.78 4.88 8.93
CA SER A 82 -37.69 4.17 9.63
C SER A 82 -38.17 2.81 10.13
N ASP A 83 -39.39 2.73 10.68
CA ASP A 83 -40.00 1.49 11.13
C ASP A 83 -40.30 0.58 9.94
N ASP A 84 -40.72 1.12 8.79
CA ASP A 84 -40.90 0.35 7.54
C ASP A 84 -39.58 -0.13 6.94
N PHE A 85 -38.50 0.64 7.06
CA PHE A 85 -37.16 0.22 6.65
C PHE A 85 -36.62 -0.89 7.56
N ILE A 86 -36.79 -0.76 8.87
CA ILE A 86 -36.41 -1.77 9.86
C ILE A 86 -37.26 -3.03 9.68
N ALA A 87 -38.57 -2.89 9.48
CA ALA A 87 -39.47 -4.01 9.18
C ALA A 87 -39.15 -4.63 7.83
N GLY A 88 -38.79 -3.84 6.81
CA GLY A 88 -38.33 -4.31 5.51
C GLY A 88 -37.05 -5.13 5.61
N ASN A 89 -36.07 -4.69 6.40
CA ASN A 89 -34.85 -5.44 6.65
C ASN A 89 -35.06 -6.65 7.57
N GLN A 90 -35.98 -6.60 8.53
CA GLN A 90 -36.42 -7.79 9.28
C GLN A 90 -37.17 -8.77 8.38
N THR A 91 -37.96 -8.29 7.41
CA THR A 91 -38.66 -9.15 6.44
C THR A 91 -37.68 -9.73 5.42
N VAL A 92 -36.60 -9.01 5.06
CA VAL A 92 -35.50 -9.53 4.25
C VAL A 92 -34.70 -10.55 5.05
N MET A 93 -34.42 -10.32 6.34
CA MET A 93 -33.80 -11.31 7.24
C MET A 93 -34.69 -12.53 7.46
N GLU A 94 -36.00 -12.37 7.66
CA GLU A 94 -36.97 -13.47 7.74
C GLU A 94 -37.18 -14.16 6.38
N ALA A 95 -37.01 -13.47 5.25
CA ALA A 95 -37.03 -14.04 3.90
C ALA A 95 -35.72 -14.80 3.58
N ILE A 96 -34.58 -14.36 4.13
CA ILE A 96 -33.30 -15.08 4.08
C ILE A 96 -33.39 -16.33 4.97
N ASP A 97 -33.94 -16.21 6.18
CA ASP A 97 -34.19 -17.34 7.09
C ASP A 97 -35.26 -18.31 6.54
N SER A 98 -36.27 -17.84 5.80
CA SER A 98 -37.33 -18.70 5.23
C SER A 98 -37.02 -19.26 3.83
N ASN A 99 -36.13 -18.64 3.04
CA ASN A 99 -35.61 -19.23 1.79
C ASN A 99 -34.60 -20.36 2.01
N THR A 100 -34.18 -20.61 3.26
CA THR A 100 -33.54 -21.88 3.64
C THR A 100 -34.54 -23.04 3.84
N GLY A 101 -35.85 -22.80 3.63
CA GLY A 101 -36.92 -23.75 3.96
C GLY A 101 -37.73 -24.39 2.83
N ASP A 102 -37.84 -23.82 1.62
CA ASP A 102 -38.63 -24.47 0.55
C ASP A 102 -38.29 -23.93 -0.86
N ALA A 103 -37.38 -24.59 -1.57
CA ALA A 103 -37.14 -24.37 -3.00
C ALA A 103 -37.46 -25.64 -3.80
N ASN A 104 -38.76 -25.95 -3.92
CA ASN A 104 -39.27 -26.89 -4.92
C ASN A 104 -40.20 -26.16 -5.90
N GLY A 105 -39.67 -25.70 -7.03
CA GLY A 105 -40.52 -25.13 -8.09
C GLY A 105 -39.79 -24.45 -9.26
N GLU A 106 -39.19 -25.26 -10.14
CA GLU A 106 -38.96 -25.02 -11.57
C GLU A 106 -38.26 -23.71 -12.02
N LEU A 107 -36.95 -23.80 -12.24
CA LEU A 107 -36.33 -23.28 -13.47
C LEU A 107 -35.39 -24.36 -14.04
N ASP A 108 -35.91 -25.03 -15.06
CA ASP A 108 -35.26 -26.05 -15.86
C ASP A 108 -34.23 -25.44 -16.83
N THR A 109 -33.25 -26.27 -17.19
CA THR A 109 -32.18 -26.09 -18.19
C THR A 109 -30.94 -25.26 -17.80
N LEU A 110 -29.97 -25.93 -17.17
CA LEU A 110 -28.71 -26.29 -17.84
C LEU A 110 -27.99 -27.36 -17.01
N ASP A 111 -27.87 -28.54 -17.61
CA ASP A 111 -27.05 -29.67 -17.16
C ASP A 111 -25.61 -29.48 -17.65
N GLU A 112 -24.66 -30.04 -16.88
CA GLU A 112 -23.20 -30.17 -17.04
C GLU A 112 -22.34 -29.35 -16.06
N ASP A 113 -22.37 -29.72 -14.76
CA ASP A 113 -21.20 -30.00 -13.91
C ASP A 113 -21.61 -30.18 -12.43
N LEU A 114 -22.01 -31.42 -12.10
CA LEU A 114 -22.26 -31.91 -10.74
C LEU A 114 -20.94 -32.04 -9.95
N VAL A 115 -20.52 -30.96 -9.30
CA VAL A 115 -19.80 -30.99 -8.01
C VAL A 115 -20.16 -29.70 -7.26
N SER A 116 -21.17 -29.73 -6.40
CA SER A 116 -21.46 -28.59 -5.51
C SER A 116 -20.34 -28.51 -4.46
N PRO A 117 -19.48 -27.48 -4.47
CA PRO A 117 -18.50 -27.30 -3.41
C PRO A 117 -19.20 -26.76 -2.18
N LEU A 118 -18.77 -27.22 -1.01
CA LEU A 118 -19.15 -26.70 0.29
C LEU A 118 -18.87 -25.19 0.32
N VAL A 119 -19.91 -24.38 0.14
CA VAL A 119 -19.87 -22.94 0.35
C VAL A 119 -19.90 -22.74 1.86
N VAL A 120 -18.75 -22.40 2.43
CA VAL A 120 -18.70 -21.79 3.77
C VAL A 120 -19.39 -20.43 3.61
N GLY A 121 -20.59 -20.26 4.17
CA GLY A 121 -21.49 -19.13 3.90
C GLY A 121 -20.83 -17.75 4.02
N ASP A 122 -21.24 -16.83 3.14
CA ASP A 122 -21.00 -15.36 3.04
C ASP A 122 -19.66 -14.75 3.50
N GLY A 123 -18.62 -15.55 3.69
CA GLY A 123 -17.29 -15.15 4.14
C GLY A 123 -16.29 -16.27 3.91
N ALA A 124 -16.21 -16.77 2.68
CA ALA A 124 -15.34 -17.89 2.34
C ALA A 124 -13.87 -17.54 2.66
N VAL A 125 -13.26 -18.27 3.59
CA VAL A 125 -11.83 -18.10 3.93
C VAL A 125 -11.01 -18.51 2.70
N LYS A 126 -10.39 -17.55 2.03
CA LYS A 126 -9.59 -17.77 0.82
C LYS A 126 -8.20 -18.26 1.21
N LEU A 127 -7.72 -19.32 0.55
CA LEU A 127 -6.38 -19.90 0.76
C LEU A 127 -6.04 -20.29 2.21
N GLY A 128 -7.06 -20.45 3.05
CA GLY A 128 -6.93 -20.87 4.44
C GLY A 128 -6.61 -22.36 4.56
N TYR A 129 -5.95 -22.72 5.65
CA TYR A 129 -5.68 -24.11 5.99
C TYR A 129 -6.90 -24.69 6.70
N TRP A 130 -7.23 -25.94 6.43
CA TRP A 130 -8.31 -26.61 7.12
C TRP A 130 -7.91 -27.98 7.60
N ARG A 131 -8.57 -28.39 8.68
CA ARG A 131 -8.39 -29.68 9.32
C ARG A 131 -9.75 -30.25 9.69
N VAL A 132 -9.98 -31.51 9.33
CA VAL A 132 -11.18 -32.25 9.70
C VAL A 132 -10.81 -33.49 10.49
N LEU A 133 -11.36 -33.60 11.69
CA LEU A 133 -11.31 -34.79 12.53
C LEU A 133 -12.62 -35.55 12.41
N VAL A 134 -12.56 -36.83 12.01
CA VAL A 134 -13.73 -37.70 11.93
C VAL A 134 -13.38 -39.06 12.51
N GLY A 135 -13.96 -39.38 13.66
CA GLY A 135 -13.55 -40.57 14.45
C GLY A 135 -12.09 -40.47 14.90
N THR A 136 -11.23 -41.34 14.39
CA THR A 136 -9.76 -41.32 14.61
C THR A 136 -8.97 -40.82 13.42
N THR A 137 -9.65 -40.46 12.33
CA THR A 137 -9.02 -40.01 11.09
C THR A 137 -8.92 -38.51 11.09
N GLU A 138 -7.77 -38.02 10.67
CA GLU A 138 -7.48 -36.61 10.51
C GLU A 138 -7.13 -36.33 9.06
N ILE A 139 -7.79 -35.33 8.48
CA ILE A 139 -7.62 -34.92 7.09
C ILE A 139 -7.32 -33.43 7.09
N ARG A 140 -6.34 -33.00 6.29
CA ARG A 140 -6.00 -31.59 6.11
C ARG A 140 -6.05 -31.20 4.64
N GLY A 141 -6.18 -29.91 4.39
CA GLY A 141 -6.00 -29.32 3.07
C GLY A 141 -6.05 -27.80 3.14
N ARG A 142 -6.20 -27.18 1.96
CA ARG A 142 -6.35 -25.72 1.83
C ARG A 142 -7.61 -25.39 1.04
N THR A 143 -8.20 -24.23 1.29
CA THR A 143 -9.20 -23.66 0.40
C THR A 143 -8.51 -23.04 -0.82
N ASN A 144 -9.23 -22.86 -1.92
CA ASN A 144 -8.71 -22.14 -3.08
C ASN A 144 -8.93 -20.61 -2.94
N GLU A 145 -8.62 -19.86 -4.00
CA GLU A 145 -8.80 -18.39 -4.06
C GLU A 145 -10.25 -17.92 -3.96
N SER A 146 -11.21 -18.80 -4.24
CA SER A 146 -12.64 -18.54 -4.03
C SER A 146 -13.13 -19.03 -2.67
N GLY A 147 -12.22 -19.49 -1.80
CA GLY A 147 -12.54 -20.09 -0.50
C GLY A 147 -13.26 -21.44 -0.58
N ILE A 148 -13.18 -22.09 -1.75
CA ILE A 148 -13.80 -23.40 -2.00
C ILE A 148 -12.83 -24.52 -1.57
N ILE A 149 -13.39 -25.55 -0.94
CA ILE A 149 -12.68 -26.80 -0.60
C ILE A 149 -12.95 -27.84 -1.71
N ASN A 150 -11.90 -28.23 -2.43
CA ASN A 150 -12.02 -29.23 -3.50
C ASN A 150 -10.74 -30.11 -3.60
N PRO A 151 -10.84 -31.45 -3.47
CA PRO A 151 -12.04 -32.24 -3.19
C PRO A 151 -12.51 -32.08 -1.75
N LEU A 152 -13.82 -32.25 -1.54
CA LEU A 152 -14.40 -32.24 -0.20
C LEU A 152 -13.90 -33.42 0.63
N PRO A 153 -13.56 -33.21 1.92
CA PRO A 153 -13.20 -34.30 2.80
C PRO A 153 -14.39 -35.26 2.96
N PHE A 154 -14.14 -36.55 2.75
CA PHE A 154 -15.17 -37.56 2.94
C PHE A 154 -15.53 -37.69 4.43
N LEU A 155 -16.79 -37.47 4.76
CA LEU A 155 -17.34 -37.73 6.08
C LEU A 155 -18.08 -39.08 6.06
N PRO A 156 -17.61 -40.12 6.79
CA PRO A 156 -18.39 -41.33 7.01
C PRO A 156 -19.76 -40.98 7.59
N PRO A 157 -20.85 -41.69 7.22
CA PRO A 157 -22.20 -41.33 7.66
C PRO A 157 -22.38 -41.48 9.18
N GLU A 158 -23.26 -40.66 9.76
CA GLU A 158 -23.62 -40.68 11.20
C GLU A 158 -22.42 -40.63 12.15
N THR A 159 -21.34 -39.95 11.73
CA THR A 159 -20.08 -39.91 12.47
C THR A 159 -19.82 -38.50 13.00
N PRO A 160 -19.44 -38.34 14.28
CA PRO A 160 -19.04 -37.03 14.80
C PRO A 160 -17.85 -36.47 14.03
N TYR A 161 -17.95 -35.20 13.66
CA TYR A 161 -16.86 -34.45 13.03
C TYR A 161 -16.52 -33.20 13.82
N ARG A 162 -15.26 -32.76 13.69
CA ARG A 162 -14.81 -31.42 14.01
C ARG A 162 -14.09 -30.87 12.78
N PHE A 163 -14.57 -29.76 12.26
CA PHE A 163 -14.02 -29.06 11.11
C PHE A 163 -13.43 -27.73 11.60
N GLU A 164 -12.14 -27.52 11.38
CA GLU A 164 -11.41 -26.30 11.75
C GLU A 164 -10.85 -25.67 10.48
N ILE A 165 -10.99 -24.34 10.34
CA ILE A 165 -10.42 -23.54 9.25
C ILE A 165 -9.62 -22.42 9.89
N TYR A 166 -8.34 -22.33 9.53
CA TYR A 166 -7.45 -21.25 9.89
C TYR A 166 -7.37 -20.23 8.76
N ASP A 167 -7.77 -19.00 9.06
CA ASP A 167 -7.60 -17.81 8.24
C ASP A 167 -6.33 -17.08 8.69
N PHE A 168 -5.26 -17.27 7.94
CA PHE A 168 -3.95 -16.67 8.21
C PHE A 168 -4.00 -15.13 8.18
N ALA A 169 -4.69 -14.57 7.18
CA ALA A 169 -4.72 -13.12 6.97
C ALA A 169 -5.36 -12.35 8.13
N HIS A 170 -6.28 -12.99 8.85
CA HIS A 170 -6.97 -12.39 9.99
C HIS A 170 -6.57 -12.98 11.35
N GLN A 171 -5.66 -13.97 11.37
CA GLN A 171 -5.30 -14.70 12.59
C GLN A 171 -6.54 -15.25 13.33
N VAL A 172 -7.44 -15.90 12.60
CA VAL A 172 -8.73 -16.41 13.12
C VAL A 172 -8.88 -17.89 12.81
N VAL A 173 -9.38 -18.65 13.78
CA VAL A 173 -9.80 -20.04 13.58
C VAL A 173 -11.31 -20.15 13.67
N SER A 174 -11.90 -20.73 12.65
CA SER A 174 -13.33 -21.04 12.58
C SER A 174 -13.57 -22.54 12.76
N THR A 175 -14.38 -22.91 13.75
CA THR A 175 -14.64 -24.30 14.11
C THR A 175 -16.11 -24.66 13.96
N SER A 176 -16.41 -25.78 13.28
CA SER A 176 -17.73 -26.42 13.21
C SER A 176 -17.66 -27.83 13.80
N ILE A 177 -18.62 -28.18 14.66
CA ILE A 177 -18.68 -29.49 15.33
C ILE A 177 -20.09 -30.04 15.14
N GLY A 178 -20.20 -31.26 14.65
CA GLY A 178 -21.49 -31.89 14.40
C GLY A 178 -21.39 -33.39 14.18
N VAL A 179 -22.46 -33.96 13.63
CA VAL A 179 -22.53 -35.36 13.20
C VAL A 179 -22.93 -35.36 11.74
N SER A 180 -22.22 -36.12 10.91
CA SER A 180 -22.52 -36.24 9.48
C SER A 180 -23.87 -36.92 9.23
N ALA A 181 -24.45 -36.65 8.07
CA ALA A 181 -25.76 -37.19 7.70
C ALA A 181 -25.71 -38.72 7.47
N VAL A 182 -26.87 -39.32 7.28
CA VAL A 182 -26.98 -40.74 6.91
C VAL A 182 -26.42 -40.98 5.51
N SER A 183 -26.12 -42.24 5.18
CA SER A 183 -25.60 -42.59 3.86
C SER A 183 -26.59 -42.21 2.75
N GLY A 184 -26.11 -41.51 1.72
CA GLY A 184 -26.91 -41.11 0.56
C GLY A 184 -27.65 -39.78 0.70
N THR A 185 -27.38 -39.03 1.77
CA THR A 185 -27.82 -37.63 1.95
C THR A 185 -26.61 -36.74 2.15
N ASP A 186 -26.65 -35.52 1.61
CA ASP A 186 -25.60 -34.53 1.81
C ASP A 186 -25.54 -34.11 3.29
N THR A 187 -24.33 -33.86 3.77
CA THR A 187 -24.11 -33.36 5.13
C THR A 187 -24.06 -31.85 5.11
N GLU A 188 -25.01 -31.20 5.77
CA GLU A 188 -24.92 -29.78 6.12
C GLU A 188 -24.03 -29.63 7.35
N LEU A 189 -23.02 -28.75 7.26
CA LEU A 189 -22.16 -28.47 8.41
C LEU A 189 -22.89 -27.60 9.42
N ALA A 190 -22.60 -27.83 10.71
CA ALA A 190 -23.06 -26.95 11.77
C ALA A 190 -22.44 -25.55 11.58
N PRO A 191 -23.10 -24.48 12.07
CA PRO A 191 -22.56 -23.13 11.99
C PRO A 191 -21.14 -23.05 12.56
N PHE A 192 -20.25 -22.36 11.86
CA PHE A 192 -18.89 -22.12 12.32
C PHE A 192 -18.89 -21.10 13.47
N ARG A 193 -18.03 -21.35 14.45
CA ARG A 193 -17.69 -20.41 15.53
C ARG A 193 -16.27 -19.96 15.34
N SER A 194 -16.07 -18.66 15.25
CA SER A 194 -14.75 -18.05 15.02
C SER A 194 -14.15 -17.53 16.31
N GLU A 195 -12.86 -17.77 16.49
CA GLU A 195 -12.05 -17.32 17.62
C GLU A 195 -10.76 -16.67 17.05
N THR A 196 -10.35 -15.53 17.60
CA THR A 196 -9.08 -14.89 17.25
C THR A 196 -7.92 -15.61 17.93
N LEU A 197 -6.78 -15.68 17.28
CA LEU A 197 -5.55 -16.26 17.81
C LEU A 197 -4.61 -15.23 18.44
N ILE A 198 -4.98 -13.95 18.44
CA ILE A 198 -4.15 -12.89 19.00
C ILE A 198 -3.98 -13.12 20.51
N GLY A 199 -2.74 -13.33 20.96
CA GLY A 199 -2.41 -13.58 22.36
C GLY A 199 -2.67 -15.03 22.83
N GLU A 200 -3.02 -15.93 21.92
CA GLU A 200 -3.06 -17.36 22.21
C GLU A 200 -1.64 -17.92 22.41
N PRO A 201 -1.49 -19.07 23.09
CA PRO A 201 -0.19 -19.70 23.28
C PRO A 201 0.53 -20.00 21.97
N ASP A 202 1.81 -19.70 21.97
CA ASP A 202 2.80 -20.03 20.94
C ASP A 202 4.03 -20.58 21.71
N LEU A 203 4.22 -21.89 21.63
CA LEU A 203 5.14 -22.62 22.50
C LEU A 203 6.61 -22.50 22.03
N ASP A 204 6.88 -22.36 20.74
CA ASP A 204 8.24 -22.19 20.20
C ASP A 204 8.59 -20.74 19.83
N MET A 205 7.61 -19.84 19.92
CA MET A 205 7.75 -18.39 19.76
C MET A 205 8.15 -17.98 18.33
N ASP A 206 7.69 -18.72 17.32
CA ASP A 206 7.90 -18.36 15.91
C ASP A 206 6.86 -17.37 15.35
N GLY A 207 5.78 -17.10 16.10
CA GLY A 207 4.66 -16.24 15.72
C GLY A 207 3.40 -16.98 15.29
N LEU A 208 3.44 -18.31 15.10
CA LEU A 208 2.31 -19.14 14.74
C LEU A 208 1.73 -19.83 15.99
N ALA A 209 0.55 -19.40 16.44
CA ALA A 209 -0.06 -19.97 17.64
C ALA A 209 -0.29 -21.50 17.56
N ASP A 210 -0.18 -22.20 18.70
CA ASP A 210 -0.31 -23.67 18.85
C ASP A 210 -1.57 -24.25 18.15
N LEU A 211 -2.64 -23.47 18.11
CA LEU A 211 -3.90 -23.86 17.46
C LEU A 211 -3.82 -23.77 15.93
N ALA A 212 -3.19 -22.72 15.40
CA ALA A 212 -2.94 -22.57 13.96
C ALA A 212 -2.02 -23.69 13.49
N GLU A 213 -0.91 -23.93 14.19
CA GLU A 213 0.05 -24.98 13.85
C GLU A 213 -0.60 -26.36 13.74
N ARG A 214 -1.51 -26.67 14.67
CA ARG A 214 -2.26 -27.93 14.63
C ARG A 214 -3.10 -28.06 13.37
N ILE A 215 -3.68 -26.96 12.89
CA ILE A 215 -4.50 -26.94 11.67
C ILE A 215 -3.62 -27.05 10.42
N VAL A 216 -2.54 -26.26 10.36
CA VAL A 216 -1.54 -26.26 9.27
C VAL A 216 -0.86 -27.64 9.16
N GLY A 217 -0.56 -28.26 10.31
CA GLY A 217 0.15 -29.52 10.44
C GLY A 217 1.62 -29.38 10.85
N THR A 218 2.03 -28.20 11.32
CA THR A 218 3.36 -27.90 11.85
C THR A 218 3.51 -28.37 13.31
N ALA A 219 4.73 -28.34 13.81
CA ALA A 219 5.13 -28.86 15.10
C ALA A 219 5.24 -27.76 16.14
N ILE A 220 4.29 -27.76 17.09
CA ILE A 220 4.17 -26.77 18.18
C ILE A 220 5.40 -26.50 19.06
N ASP A 221 6.46 -27.28 18.91
CA ASP A 221 7.67 -27.18 19.71
C ASP A 221 8.92 -26.94 18.86
N ARG A 222 8.75 -26.53 17.61
CA ARG A 222 9.79 -26.34 16.61
C ARG A 222 9.46 -25.19 15.65
N VAL A 223 10.18 -24.09 15.83
CA VAL A 223 10.19 -22.90 14.95
C VAL A 223 10.21 -23.21 13.46
N ASP A 224 10.93 -24.25 13.05
CA ASP A 224 11.00 -24.76 11.68
C ASP A 224 10.65 -26.25 11.71
N THR A 225 9.46 -26.61 11.23
CA THR A 225 8.95 -27.98 11.28
C THR A 225 9.72 -28.90 10.36
N ASP A 226 9.98 -28.47 9.14
CA ASP A 226 10.50 -29.32 8.08
C ASP A 226 12.03 -29.31 7.97
N GLY A 227 12.69 -28.38 8.64
CA GLY A 227 14.13 -28.28 8.82
C GLY A 227 14.85 -27.65 7.64
N ASP A 228 14.17 -26.85 6.81
CA ASP A 228 14.77 -26.20 5.65
C ASP A 228 15.43 -24.84 5.95
N GLY A 229 15.26 -24.34 7.18
CA GLY A 229 15.89 -23.14 7.72
C GLY A 229 15.00 -21.91 7.75
N ILE A 230 13.76 -21.98 7.28
CA ILE A 230 12.77 -20.89 7.36
C ILE A 230 11.76 -21.25 8.47
N ALA A 231 11.36 -20.26 9.28
CA ALA A 231 10.35 -20.50 10.31
C ALA A 231 8.96 -20.80 9.71
N ASP A 232 8.15 -21.63 10.37
CA ASP A 232 6.85 -22.05 9.85
C ASP A 232 5.92 -20.85 9.63
N PHE A 233 5.88 -19.92 10.60
CA PHE A 233 5.17 -18.65 10.45
C PHE A 233 5.65 -17.85 9.23
N ALA A 234 6.96 -17.70 9.08
CA ALA A 234 7.58 -16.92 8.01
C ALA A 234 7.33 -17.56 6.63
N GLU A 235 7.24 -18.89 6.54
CA GLU A 235 6.84 -19.57 5.33
C GLU A 235 5.38 -19.28 4.97
N LEU A 236 4.46 -19.28 5.94
CA LEU A 236 3.07 -18.93 5.68
C LEU A 236 2.92 -17.49 5.22
N GLU A 237 3.63 -16.55 5.85
CA GLU A 237 3.74 -15.15 5.43
C GLU A 237 4.25 -15.00 4.00
N GLN A 238 5.23 -15.83 3.62
CA GLN A 238 5.84 -15.82 2.30
C GLN A 238 5.06 -16.65 1.25
N GLY A 239 3.95 -17.27 1.65
CA GLY A 239 3.19 -18.18 0.79
C GLY A 239 3.94 -19.45 0.40
N LEU A 240 4.96 -19.82 1.17
CA LEU A 240 5.72 -21.06 1.09
C LEU A 240 4.97 -22.21 1.79
N ASN A 241 5.60 -23.37 1.86
CA ASN A 241 4.97 -24.58 2.39
C ASN A 241 5.79 -25.14 3.55
N PRO A 242 5.33 -24.98 4.81
CA PRO A 242 6.10 -25.35 6.00
C PRO A 242 6.25 -26.85 6.27
N LEU A 243 5.90 -27.65 5.26
CA LEU A 243 5.99 -29.10 5.28
C LEU A 243 6.68 -29.61 3.99
N GLY A 244 7.33 -28.72 3.23
CA GLY A 244 7.92 -28.95 1.92
C GLY A 244 9.24 -29.73 1.97
N ASN A 245 9.97 -29.60 3.08
CA ASN A 245 11.29 -30.20 3.36
C ASN A 245 12.32 -29.84 2.28
N ARG A 246 12.19 -28.63 1.72
CA ARG A 246 13.04 -28.14 0.62
C ARG A 246 13.14 -26.62 0.65
N PRO A 247 14.37 -26.09 0.66
CA PRO A 247 14.57 -24.64 0.63
C PRO A 247 13.97 -24.04 -0.62
N PHE A 248 13.50 -22.80 -0.48
CA PHE A 248 12.92 -22.04 -1.58
C PHE A 248 13.90 -21.92 -2.75
N ALA A 249 13.44 -22.30 -3.95
CA ALA A 249 14.31 -22.46 -5.11
C ALA A 249 14.86 -21.12 -5.60
N THR A 250 16.15 -21.08 -5.94
CA THR A 250 16.76 -19.94 -6.65
C THR A 250 16.48 -20.00 -8.15
N GLY A 251 16.32 -18.86 -8.78
CA GLY A 251 16.01 -18.69 -10.20
C GLY A 251 14.64 -18.04 -10.41
N MET A 252 14.09 -18.19 -11.62
CA MET A 252 12.74 -17.74 -11.91
C MET A 252 11.72 -18.61 -11.16
N VAL A 253 10.98 -18.01 -10.24
CA VAL A 253 10.01 -18.70 -9.37
C VAL A 253 8.57 -18.35 -9.70
N GLY A 254 8.35 -17.21 -10.36
CA GLY A 254 7.03 -16.74 -10.77
C GLY A 254 7.10 -15.99 -12.08
N SER A 255 5.98 -15.96 -12.80
CA SER A 255 5.84 -15.27 -14.08
C SER A 255 4.38 -14.88 -14.27
N LEU A 256 4.14 -13.66 -14.75
CA LEU A 256 2.82 -13.17 -15.10
C LEU A 256 2.89 -12.49 -16.48
N PRO A 257 2.32 -13.11 -17.52
CA PRO A 257 2.12 -12.45 -18.80
C PRO A 257 1.21 -11.24 -18.61
N LEU A 258 1.61 -10.10 -19.16
CA LEU A 258 0.83 -8.87 -19.20
C LEU A 258 0.44 -8.55 -20.64
N ASN A 259 -0.51 -7.63 -20.83
CA ASN A 259 -0.69 -7.08 -22.16
C ASN A 259 0.47 -6.10 -22.44
N GLY A 260 1.01 -6.14 -23.66
CA GLY A 260 2.11 -5.26 -24.03
C GLY A 260 3.48 -5.63 -23.46
N GLU A 261 4.37 -4.64 -23.46
CA GLU A 261 5.73 -4.77 -22.97
C GLU A 261 5.82 -4.18 -21.57
N ALA A 262 6.27 -4.96 -20.58
CA ALA A 262 6.62 -4.44 -19.26
C ALA A 262 7.89 -3.59 -19.37
N ARG A 263 7.78 -2.27 -19.12
CA ARG A 263 8.86 -1.28 -19.30
C ARG A 263 9.42 -0.70 -18.01
N GLU A 264 8.55 -0.55 -17.02
CA GLU A 264 8.90 -0.07 -15.69
C GLU A 264 8.07 -0.82 -14.66
N ILE A 265 8.60 -0.95 -13.45
CA ILE A 265 7.91 -1.53 -12.31
C ILE A 265 8.23 -0.73 -11.05
N VAL A 266 7.20 -0.44 -10.26
CA VAL A 266 7.30 0.04 -8.88
C VAL A 266 6.52 -0.90 -7.99
N ILE A 267 7.03 -1.20 -6.79
CA ILE A 267 6.34 -2.02 -5.80
C ILE A 267 6.12 -1.20 -4.54
N GLU A 268 4.87 -1.17 -4.10
CA GLU A 268 4.45 -0.58 -2.83
C GLU A 268 4.10 -1.72 -1.86
N GLY A 269 4.66 -1.67 -0.66
CA GLY A 269 4.21 -2.48 0.47
C GLY A 269 2.88 -1.96 1.02
N GLY A 270 2.21 -2.77 1.85
CA GLY A 270 1.10 -2.28 2.65
C GLY A 270 1.59 -1.21 3.62
N LEU A 271 0.79 -0.18 3.87
CA LEU A 271 1.17 0.90 4.81
C LEU A 271 1.24 0.43 6.27
N ALA A 272 0.42 -0.58 6.61
CA ALA A 272 0.29 -1.10 7.97
C ALA A 272 0.80 -2.54 8.13
N ASN A 273 1.21 -3.20 7.04
CA ASN A 273 1.83 -4.52 7.07
C ASN A 273 2.71 -4.73 5.83
N ASP A 274 3.78 -5.50 6.02
CA ASP A 274 4.73 -5.91 4.98
C ASP A 274 4.28 -7.16 4.21
N GLN A 275 3.08 -7.68 4.50
CA GLN A 275 2.55 -8.92 3.93
C GLN A 275 1.80 -8.69 2.63
N SER A 276 1.25 -7.49 2.42
CA SER A 276 0.65 -7.10 1.15
C SER A 276 1.64 -6.33 0.29
N GLN A 277 1.74 -6.68 -0.99
CA GLN A 277 2.57 -5.97 -1.94
C GLN A 277 1.83 -5.79 -3.25
N THR A 278 1.82 -4.56 -3.77
CA THR A 278 1.21 -4.23 -5.05
C THR A 278 2.28 -3.69 -6.00
N ALA A 279 2.39 -4.31 -7.17
CA ALA A 279 3.24 -3.85 -8.25
C ALA A 279 2.43 -3.03 -9.27
N TYR A 280 3.02 -1.93 -9.71
CA TYR A 280 2.51 -1.05 -10.75
C TYR A 280 3.48 -1.09 -11.93
N LEU A 281 2.99 -1.50 -13.11
CA LEU A 281 3.84 -1.67 -14.29
C LEU A 281 3.36 -0.83 -15.47
N ALA A 282 4.29 -0.05 -16.06
CA ALA A 282 4.04 0.59 -17.34
C ALA A 282 4.10 -0.47 -18.46
N THR A 283 3.00 -0.67 -19.19
CA THR A 283 2.84 -1.76 -20.17
C THR A 283 2.93 -1.29 -21.63
N GLY A 284 3.81 -0.31 -21.91
CA GLY A 284 4.02 0.18 -23.27
C GLY A 284 2.72 0.76 -23.85
N SER A 285 2.22 0.19 -24.94
CA SER A 285 0.98 0.66 -25.58
C SER A 285 -0.33 0.22 -24.91
N PHE A 286 -0.26 -0.47 -23.77
CA PHE A 286 -1.43 -1.01 -23.07
C PHE A 286 -1.74 -0.31 -21.75
N GLY A 287 -0.89 0.64 -21.34
CA GLY A 287 -1.15 1.52 -20.20
C GLY A 287 -0.44 1.12 -18.93
N LEU A 288 -1.23 0.82 -17.89
CA LEU A 288 -0.76 0.53 -16.54
C LEU A 288 -1.40 -0.78 -16.03
N ALA A 289 -0.58 -1.75 -15.69
CA ALA A 289 -1.01 -2.97 -15.00
C ALA A 289 -0.80 -2.83 -13.49
N ILE A 290 -1.77 -3.30 -12.71
CA ILE A 290 -1.72 -3.35 -11.25
C ILE A 290 -1.80 -4.82 -10.82
N VAL A 291 -0.81 -5.28 -10.06
CA VAL A 291 -0.58 -6.70 -9.79
C VAL A 291 -0.38 -6.93 -8.29
N ASP A 292 -1.07 -7.90 -7.71
CA ASP A 292 -0.75 -8.41 -6.38
C ASP A 292 0.48 -9.31 -6.49
N VAL A 293 1.55 -8.91 -5.83
CA VAL A 293 2.84 -9.62 -5.80
C VAL A 293 3.18 -10.18 -4.42
N SER A 294 2.22 -10.19 -3.50
CA SER A 294 2.36 -10.74 -2.15
C SER A 294 2.74 -12.23 -2.14
N ARG A 295 2.52 -12.95 -3.25
CA ARG A 295 2.95 -14.35 -3.43
C ARG A 295 3.92 -14.50 -4.60
N PHE A 296 5.17 -14.80 -4.29
CA PHE A 296 6.26 -14.84 -5.26
C PHE A 296 6.07 -15.83 -6.41
N GLN A 297 5.48 -17.01 -6.13
CA GLN A 297 5.27 -18.05 -7.14
C GLN A 297 3.99 -17.85 -7.95
N GLN A 298 3.11 -16.94 -7.51
CA GLN A 298 1.80 -16.74 -8.10
C GLN A 298 1.39 -15.26 -8.07
N PRO A 299 2.14 -14.38 -8.77
CA PRO A 299 1.70 -12.99 -8.99
C PRO A 299 0.34 -12.98 -9.70
N LEU A 300 -0.56 -12.10 -9.26
CA LEU A 300 -1.95 -12.03 -9.73
C LEU A 300 -2.25 -10.65 -10.32
N LEU A 301 -2.62 -10.60 -11.59
CA LEU A 301 -3.12 -9.37 -12.21
C LEU A 301 -4.44 -8.96 -11.54
N ILE A 302 -4.47 -7.80 -10.90
CA ILE A 302 -5.67 -7.22 -10.29
C ILE A 302 -6.47 -6.49 -11.36
N SER A 303 -5.83 -5.59 -12.10
CA SER A 303 -6.44 -4.80 -13.16
C SER A 303 -5.41 -4.28 -14.16
N GLU A 304 -5.87 -3.86 -15.33
CA GLU A 304 -5.06 -3.15 -16.31
C GLU A 304 -5.91 -2.04 -16.95
N ILE A 305 -5.40 -0.82 -16.93
CA ILE A 305 -6.07 0.35 -17.49
C ILE A 305 -5.35 0.80 -18.76
N ASP A 306 -6.12 0.90 -19.85
CA ASP A 306 -5.62 1.41 -21.13
C ASP A 306 -5.31 2.92 -21.02
N LEU A 307 -4.04 3.28 -21.26
CA LEU A 307 -3.57 4.66 -21.28
C LEU A 307 -2.99 5.00 -22.67
N PRO A 308 -3.37 6.13 -23.27
CA PRO A 308 -2.91 6.49 -24.61
C PRO A 308 -1.39 6.61 -24.73
N GLY A 309 -0.86 6.22 -25.88
CA GLY A 309 0.56 6.40 -26.22
C GLY A 309 1.44 5.23 -25.77
N SER A 310 2.74 5.46 -25.69
CA SER A 310 3.74 4.50 -25.23
C SER A 310 4.16 4.86 -23.81
N ASN A 311 3.62 4.13 -22.84
CA ASN A 311 3.91 4.27 -21.41
C ASN A 311 5.26 3.62 -21.09
N VAL A 312 6.18 4.38 -20.50
CA VAL A 312 7.60 3.98 -20.36
C VAL A 312 8.13 4.02 -18.94
N ASP A 313 7.51 4.79 -18.06
CA ASP A 313 7.93 4.96 -16.66
C ASP A 313 6.69 5.14 -15.78
N VAL A 314 6.78 4.74 -14.51
CA VAL A 314 5.71 4.84 -13.52
C VAL A 314 6.28 5.17 -12.14
N SER A 315 5.60 6.02 -11.39
CA SER A 315 5.90 6.32 -9.99
C SER A 315 4.58 6.53 -9.23
N VAL A 316 4.57 6.24 -7.92
CA VAL A 316 3.33 6.14 -7.12
C VAL A 316 3.45 6.98 -5.85
N ASP A 317 2.36 7.67 -5.49
CA ASP A 317 2.14 8.22 -4.15
C ASP A 317 1.11 7.33 -3.46
N SER A 318 1.57 6.39 -2.64
CA SER A 318 0.71 5.42 -1.95
C SER A 318 -0.19 6.08 -0.89
N ARG A 319 0.24 7.22 -0.31
CA ARG A 319 -0.57 8.00 0.64
C ARG A 319 -1.76 8.67 -0.04
N LEU A 320 -1.57 9.20 -1.25
CA LEU A 320 -2.65 9.78 -2.05
C LEU A 320 -3.41 8.73 -2.87
N GLY A 321 -2.89 7.50 -2.99
CA GLY A 321 -3.43 6.49 -3.88
C GLY A 321 -3.37 6.92 -5.34
N ILE A 322 -2.29 7.58 -5.76
CA ILE A 322 -2.13 8.09 -7.13
C ILE A 322 -0.91 7.46 -7.79
N ALA A 323 -1.10 6.88 -8.97
CA ALA A 323 -0.02 6.47 -9.87
C ALA A 323 0.15 7.49 -11.00
N VAL A 324 1.40 7.75 -11.37
CA VAL A 324 1.76 8.68 -12.44
C VAL A 324 2.57 7.95 -13.49
N VAL A 325 2.10 7.97 -14.73
CA VAL A 325 2.69 7.19 -15.84
C VAL A 325 3.18 8.14 -16.93
N ALA A 326 4.48 8.08 -17.23
CA ALA A 326 5.09 8.87 -18.29
C ALA A 326 4.93 8.19 -19.66
N SER A 327 4.53 8.96 -20.67
CA SER A 327 4.40 8.51 -22.05
C SER A 327 4.84 9.54 -23.08
N ASP A 328 4.98 9.09 -24.33
CA ASP A 328 5.32 9.94 -25.46
C ASP A 328 4.23 10.96 -25.85
N VAL A 329 2.99 10.77 -25.35
CA VAL A 329 1.85 11.66 -25.59
C VAL A 329 1.40 12.44 -24.35
N GLY A 330 1.75 12.00 -23.14
CA GLY A 330 1.46 12.73 -21.92
C GLY A 330 2.01 12.12 -20.63
N LEU A 331 1.75 12.82 -19.54
CA LEU A 331 1.90 12.30 -18.17
C LEU A 331 0.48 11.97 -17.68
N HIS A 332 0.19 10.70 -17.46
CA HIS A 332 -1.11 10.22 -17.02
C HIS A 332 -1.13 10.18 -15.49
N VAL A 333 -2.14 10.81 -14.89
CA VAL A 333 -2.39 10.78 -13.44
C VAL A 333 -3.58 9.87 -13.21
N VAL A 334 -3.38 8.78 -12.48
CA VAL A 334 -4.33 7.68 -12.30
C VAL A 334 -4.61 7.50 -10.82
N ASP A 335 -5.88 7.52 -10.44
CA ASP A 335 -6.33 7.10 -9.12
C ASP A 335 -6.25 5.58 -9.03
N VAL A 336 -5.50 5.10 -8.04
CA VAL A 336 -5.26 3.69 -7.71
C VAL A 336 -5.63 3.38 -6.27
N SER A 337 -6.40 4.24 -5.60
CA SER A 337 -6.94 4.01 -4.25
C SER A 337 -7.78 2.73 -4.17
N MET A 338 -8.43 2.36 -5.28
CA MET A 338 -9.03 1.05 -5.49
C MET A 338 -8.31 0.31 -6.62
N PRO A 339 -7.31 -0.54 -6.31
CA PRO A 339 -6.50 -1.26 -7.31
C PRO A 339 -7.30 -2.10 -8.32
N SER A 340 -8.50 -2.55 -7.97
CA SER A 340 -9.40 -3.29 -8.86
C SER A 340 -10.15 -2.41 -9.87
N GLU A 341 -10.25 -1.11 -9.61
CA GLU A 341 -11.00 -0.15 -10.43
C GLU A 341 -10.22 1.17 -10.60
N PRO A 342 -9.00 1.13 -11.16
CA PRO A 342 -8.21 2.34 -11.36
C PRO A 342 -8.91 3.32 -12.32
N GLN A 343 -8.73 4.62 -12.09
CA GLN A 343 -9.37 5.66 -12.90
C GLN A 343 -8.36 6.69 -13.39
N LEU A 344 -8.31 6.91 -14.71
CA LEU A 344 -7.54 8.00 -15.29
C LEU A 344 -8.17 9.35 -14.92
N LEU A 345 -7.54 10.09 -14.00
CA LEU A 345 -7.97 11.41 -13.58
C LEU A 345 -7.64 12.47 -14.64
N GLN A 346 -6.41 12.45 -15.16
CA GLN A 346 -5.94 13.46 -16.09
C GLN A 346 -4.81 12.97 -17.00
N THR A 347 -4.68 13.57 -18.18
CA THR A 347 -3.49 13.46 -19.03
C THR A 347 -2.90 14.85 -19.31
N LEU A 348 -1.69 15.08 -18.83
CA LEU A 348 -0.93 16.30 -19.07
C LEU A 348 -0.14 16.15 -20.37
N ARG A 349 -0.42 16.97 -21.38
CA ARG A 349 0.20 16.80 -22.70
C ARG A 349 1.70 17.12 -22.69
N GLY A 350 2.49 16.20 -23.25
CA GLY A 350 3.94 16.33 -23.40
C GLY A 350 4.55 15.00 -23.82
N ASN A 351 5.82 15.00 -24.19
CA ASN A 351 6.58 13.76 -24.36
C ASN A 351 7.43 13.60 -23.09
N PHE A 352 6.97 12.75 -22.19
CA PHE A 352 7.61 12.49 -20.92
C PHE A 352 8.35 11.16 -20.99
N THR A 353 9.57 11.14 -20.49
CA THR A 353 10.42 9.94 -20.53
C THR A 353 10.64 9.34 -19.16
N HIS A 354 10.61 10.16 -18.11
CA HIS A 354 10.80 9.72 -16.73
C HIS A 354 9.89 10.50 -15.77
N VAL A 355 9.54 9.90 -14.65
CA VAL A 355 8.78 10.54 -13.56
C VAL A 355 9.21 10.00 -12.19
N GLU A 356 9.37 10.91 -11.24
CA GLU A 356 9.52 10.58 -9.82
C GLU A 356 8.49 11.36 -9.00
N VAL A 357 7.91 10.71 -7.99
CA VAL A 357 6.88 11.30 -7.15
C VAL A 357 7.42 11.55 -5.73
N MET A 358 7.09 12.71 -5.17
CA MET A 358 7.42 13.08 -3.80
C MET A 358 6.37 14.06 -3.27
N ASP A 359 5.77 13.75 -2.13
CA ASP A 359 4.84 14.62 -1.39
C ASP A 359 3.70 15.20 -2.26
N GLY A 360 3.05 14.38 -3.08
CA GLY A 360 1.98 14.83 -3.97
C GLY A 360 2.43 15.67 -5.17
N LEU A 361 3.74 15.70 -5.47
CA LEU A 361 4.32 16.31 -6.66
C LEU A 361 4.94 15.26 -7.59
N ALA A 362 4.70 15.37 -8.89
CA ALA A 362 5.42 14.62 -9.92
C ALA A 362 6.51 15.48 -10.56
N PHE A 363 7.75 15.00 -10.48
CA PHE A 363 8.93 15.52 -11.14
C PHE A 363 9.13 14.74 -12.44
N ALA A 364 8.80 15.35 -13.57
CA ALA A 364 8.75 14.64 -14.86
C ALA A 364 9.74 15.21 -15.88
N ALA A 365 10.55 14.33 -16.46
CA ALA A 365 11.51 14.67 -17.51
C ALA A 365 10.81 14.84 -18.86
N VAL A 366 11.09 15.95 -19.57
CA VAL A 366 10.48 16.26 -20.87
C VAL A 366 11.44 16.99 -21.81
N GLY A 367 11.84 16.32 -22.89
CA GLY A 367 12.71 16.82 -23.98
C GLY A 367 14.17 17.13 -23.60
N GLY A 368 14.39 17.75 -22.44
CA GLY A 368 15.71 18.06 -21.86
C GLY A 368 15.64 18.98 -20.65
N GLY A 369 14.53 18.94 -19.93
CA GLY A 369 14.34 19.67 -18.69
C GLY A 369 13.36 18.95 -17.79
N LEU A 370 13.12 19.53 -16.63
CA LEU A 370 12.24 18.97 -15.60
C LEU A 370 11.00 19.85 -15.47
N ARG A 371 9.84 19.22 -15.35
CA ARG A 371 8.60 19.90 -14.97
C ARG A 371 8.06 19.27 -13.72
N VAL A 372 7.66 20.11 -12.78
CA VAL A 372 7.03 19.67 -11.54
C VAL A 372 5.55 19.97 -11.63
N TYR A 373 4.74 18.93 -11.44
CA TYR A 373 3.29 18.99 -11.45
C TYR A 373 2.77 18.60 -10.09
N ASP A 374 1.69 19.24 -9.67
CA ASP A 374 0.95 18.82 -8.51
C ASP A 374 -0.06 17.73 -8.91
N LEU A 375 -0.11 16.64 -8.14
CA LEU A 375 -0.91 15.46 -8.48
C LEU A 375 -2.40 15.65 -8.25
N LEU A 376 -2.79 16.50 -7.31
CA LEU A 376 -4.20 16.73 -7.01
C LEU A 376 -4.87 17.64 -8.05
N THR A 377 -4.14 18.62 -8.59
CA THR A 377 -4.71 19.58 -9.55
C THR A 377 -4.20 19.46 -10.98
N GLY A 378 -3.11 18.72 -11.20
CA GLY A 378 -2.38 18.70 -12.46
C GLY A 378 -1.79 20.05 -12.86
N GLU A 379 -1.77 21.02 -11.93
CA GLU A 379 -1.15 22.32 -12.17
C GLU A 379 0.37 22.17 -12.19
N ARG A 380 1.00 22.89 -13.10
CA ARG A 380 2.46 22.93 -13.16
C ARG A 380 2.98 23.90 -12.10
N VAL A 381 3.58 23.35 -11.05
CA VAL A 381 4.20 24.10 -9.95
C VAL A 381 5.49 24.76 -10.40
N LEU A 382 6.32 24.03 -11.15
CA LEU A 382 7.62 24.52 -11.61
C LEU A 382 7.93 24.06 -13.04
N ALA A 383 8.64 24.91 -13.77
CA ALA A 383 9.36 24.51 -14.97
C ALA A 383 10.81 24.97 -14.83
N GLY A 384 11.74 24.02 -14.81
CA GLY A 384 13.16 24.28 -14.61
C GLY A 384 14.00 23.44 -15.57
N SER A 385 15.24 23.87 -15.77
CA SER A 385 16.28 23.04 -16.41
C SER A 385 17.23 22.67 -15.28
N VAL A 386 17.29 21.37 -14.97
CA VAL A 386 18.29 20.82 -14.04
C VAL A 386 19.64 20.71 -14.76
N SER A 387 19.58 20.29 -16.03
CA SER A 387 20.69 20.24 -16.98
C SER A 387 20.27 20.87 -18.30
N GLY A 388 21.22 21.35 -19.10
CA GLY A 388 20.98 21.78 -20.48
C GLY A 388 20.71 20.64 -21.47
N ASP A 389 20.89 19.40 -21.01
CA ASP A 389 20.83 18.15 -21.79
C ASP A 389 19.65 17.25 -21.40
N SER A 390 19.36 16.23 -22.22
CA SER A 390 18.27 15.27 -21.98
C SER A 390 18.50 14.47 -20.71
N ILE A 391 17.49 14.40 -19.84
CA ILE A 391 17.49 13.48 -18.70
C ILE A 391 17.17 12.08 -19.24
N VAL A 392 18.03 11.11 -18.91
CA VAL A 392 17.91 9.70 -19.32
C VAL A 392 17.90 8.72 -18.15
N GLY A 393 17.99 9.25 -16.92
CA GLY A 393 17.81 8.49 -15.69
C GLY A 393 17.43 9.45 -14.57
N MET A 394 16.52 9.01 -13.71
CA MET A 394 16.08 9.70 -12.50
C MET A 394 16.10 8.72 -11.34
N ALA A 395 16.41 9.23 -10.15
CA ALA A 395 16.27 8.50 -8.89
C ALA A 395 16.06 9.51 -7.75
N ARG A 396 15.50 9.04 -6.65
CA ARG A 396 15.26 9.82 -5.43
C ARG A 396 15.82 9.08 -4.20
N GLU A 397 16.38 9.84 -3.25
CA GLU A 397 16.66 9.36 -1.89
C GLU A 397 16.21 10.45 -0.92
N GLY A 398 15.10 10.21 -0.22
CA GLY A 398 14.38 11.20 0.57
C GLY A 398 13.99 12.44 -0.25
N SER A 399 14.35 13.63 0.23
CA SER A 399 14.03 14.89 -0.46
C SER A 399 14.97 15.26 -1.62
N ARG A 400 15.96 14.40 -1.91
CA ARG A 400 17.02 14.66 -2.88
C ARG A 400 16.80 13.86 -4.16
N PHE A 401 17.00 14.52 -5.29
CA PHE A 401 16.89 13.96 -6.62
C PHE A 401 18.24 13.86 -7.31
N TYR A 402 18.37 12.80 -8.11
CA TYR A 402 19.56 12.48 -8.88
C TYR A 402 19.17 12.34 -10.34
N PHE A 403 19.88 13.03 -11.21
CA PHE A 403 19.57 13.07 -12.64
C PHE A 403 20.78 12.67 -13.46
N ARG A 404 20.58 11.78 -14.42
CA ARG A 404 21.58 11.47 -15.43
C ARG A 404 21.27 12.19 -16.73
N SER A 405 22.24 12.90 -17.26
CA SER A 405 22.12 13.48 -18.59
C SER A 405 22.53 12.50 -19.68
N SER A 406 22.07 12.75 -20.91
CA SER A 406 22.51 12.03 -22.12
C SER A 406 24.01 12.24 -22.44
N THR A 407 24.70 13.13 -21.74
CA THR A 407 26.16 13.36 -21.85
C THR A 407 26.97 12.57 -20.83
N GLY A 408 26.31 11.88 -19.87
CA GLY A 408 26.97 11.10 -18.81
C GLY A 408 27.16 11.84 -17.49
N ASP A 409 26.62 13.05 -17.35
CA ASP A 409 26.71 13.82 -16.10
C ASP A 409 25.66 13.34 -15.09
N LEU A 410 26.09 13.09 -13.86
CA LEU A 410 25.24 12.91 -12.68
C LEU A 410 25.06 14.28 -12.01
N THR A 411 23.82 14.75 -11.91
CA THR A 411 23.47 16.03 -11.25
C THR A 411 22.64 15.75 -10.01
N ILE A 412 23.05 16.33 -8.88
CA ILE A 412 22.38 16.20 -7.58
C ILE A 412 21.60 17.48 -7.31
N VAL A 413 20.32 17.34 -6.96
CA VAL A 413 19.40 18.46 -6.76
C VAL A 413 18.56 18.24 -5.52
N ASP A 414 18.49 19.26 -4.68
CA ASP A 414 17.53 19.32 -3.58
C ASP A 414 16.30 20.10 -4.03
N PHE A 415 15.12 19.66 -3.59
CA PHE A 415 13.88 20.41 -3.75
C PHE A 415 13.53 21.09 -2.42
N GLU A 416 13.76 22.40 -2.34
CA GLU A 416 13.57 23.18 -1.13
C GLU A 416 12.65 24.37 -1.41
N SER A 417 11.60 24.53 -0.59
CA SER A 417 10.68 25.67 -0.64
C SER A 417 10.11 25.95 -2.05
N GLY A 418 9.80 24.91 -2.82
CA GLY A 418 9.26 25.04 -4.17
C GLY A 418 10.28 25.35 -5.27
N SER A 419 11.59 25.27 -4.96
CA SER A 419 12.67 25.50 -5.90
C SER A 419 13.62 24.31 -6.00
N LEU A 420 14.21 24.14 -7.18
CA LEU A 420 15.25 23.14 -7.43
C LEU A 420 16.62 23.80 -7.22
N VAL A 421 17.41 23.26 -6.31
CA VAL A 421 18.75 23.73 -5.98
C VAL A 421 19.76 22.66 -6.35
N THR A 422 20.56 22.91 -7.40
CA THR A 422 21.68 22.03 -7.74
C THR A 422 22.76 22.10 -6.65
N ARG A 423 23.13 20.95 -6.13
CA ARG A 423 24.18 20.78 -5.11
C ARG A 423 25.52 20.46 -5.74
N GLY A 424 25.55 19.39 -6.53
CA GLY A 424 26.77 18.88 -7.17
C GLY A 424 26.52 18.36 -8.57
N THR A 425 27.60 18.22 -9.33
CA THR A 425 27.60 17.56 -10.64
C THR A 425 28.91 16.81 -10.82
N LEU A 426 28.83 15.58 -11.30
CA LEU A 426 29.98 14.74 -11.62
C LEU A 426 29.83 14.18 -13.03
N ASN A 427 30.86 14.35 -13.87
CA ASN A 427 30.91 13.66 -15.15
C ASN A 427 31.39 12.22 -14.91
N VAL A 428 30.59 11.24 -15.35
CA VAL A 428 30.96 9.83 -15.29
C VAL A 428 31.12 9.33 -16.72
N GLU A 429 32.32 8.84 -17.07
CA GLU A 429 32.68 8.45 -18.45
C GLU A 429 32.00 7.14 -18.94
N SER A 430 30.91 6.71 -18.31
CA SER A 430 30.09 5.56 -18.71
C SER A 430 28.88 5.97 -19.55
N THR A 431 28.37 5.04 -20.36
CA THR A 431 27.16 5.28 -21.16
C THR A 431 25.96 5.55 -20.26
N PRO A 432 25.12 6.54 -20.57
CA PRO A 432 24.12 7.02 -19.64
C PRO A 432 22.86 6.14 -19.66
N GLY A 433 22.72 5.28 -18.64
CA GLY A 433 21.53 4.46 -18.34
C GLY A 433 20.84 4.85 -17.02
N LYS A 434 19.97 3.97 -16.52
CA LYS A 434 19.22 4.18 -15.26
C LYS A 434 20.13 4.38 -14.05
N ILE A 435 19.57 5.03 -13.03
CA ILE A 435 20.24 5.31 -11.75
C ILE A 435 19.47 4.61 -10.64
N PHE A 436 20.18 4.07 -9.68
CA PHE A 436 19.66 3.70 -8.37
C PHE A 436 20.52 4.36 -7.30
N VAL A 437 19.93 4.93 -6.25
CA VAL A 437 20.67 5.58 -5.16
C VAL A 437 20.21 5.05 -3.83
N ALA A 438 21.15 4.69 -2.98
CA ALA A 438 20.87 4.30 -1.61
C ALA A 438 22.10 4.45 -0.71
N SER A 439 21.85 4.83 0.55
CA SER A 439 22.87 4.97 1.60
C SER A 439 24.04 5.87 1.18
N GLY A 440 23.75 6.94 0.44
CA GLY A 440 24.77 7.87 -0.06
C GLY A 440 25.64 7.32 -1.19
N VAL A 441 25.21 6.26 -1.89
CA VAL A 441 25.90 5.70 -3.06
C VAL A 441 24.95 5.67 -4.26
N ALA A 442 25.38 6.22 -5.38
CA ALA A 442 24.67 6.14 -6.65
C ALA A 442 25.28 5.03 -7.54
N TYR A 443 24.42 4.16 -8.04
CA TYR A 443 24.73 3.06 -8.94
C TYR A 443 24.21 3.42 -10.34
N LEU A 444 25.13 3.52 -11.29
CA LEU A 444 24.87 4.05 -12.62
C LEU A 444 24.97 2.92 -13.65
N ALA A 445 23.83 2.40 -14.10
CA ALA A 445 23.78 1.33 -15.10
C ALA A 445 24.39 1.79 -16.43
N ALA A 446 25.08 0.92 -17.16
CA ALA A 446 25.67 1.25 -18.46
C ALA A 446 24.66 1.06 -19.60
N GLU A 447 25.01 0.32 -20.65
CA GLU A 447 24.12 -0.01 -21.77
C GLU A 447 24.07 -1.53 -22.00
N ASP A 448 23.13 -2.00 -22.81
CA ASP A 448 23.18 -3.37 -23.30
C ASP A 448 24.37 -3.61 -24.26
N GLY A 449 24.74 -4.87 -24.40
CA GLY A 449 25.80 -5.37 -25.26
C GLY A 449 27.14 -5.46 -24.55
N PHE A 450 28.23 -5.36 -25.32
CA PHE A 450 29.61 -5.39 -24.80
C PHE A 450 30.02 -4.09 -24.06
N ASN A 451 29.04 -3.28 -23.68
CA ASN A 451 29.16 -2.01 -22.96
C ASN A 451 28.34 -2.03 -21.66
N GLY A 452 28.00 -3.21 -21.12
CA GLY A 452 27.18 -3.33 -19.92
C GLY A 452 27.93 -3.15 -18.62
N GLY A 453 27.35 -3.62 -17.51
CA GLY A 453 27.82 -3.32 -16.16
C GLY A 453 27.29 -2.00 -15.62
N PHE A 454 27.93 -1.49 -14.58
CA PHE A 454 27.53 -0.25 -13.88
C PHE A 454 28.75 0.42 -13.24
N SER A 455 28.59 1.69 -12.85
CA SER A 455 29.56 2.47 -12.08
C SER A 455 29.00 2.81 -10.70
N THR A 456 29.87 3.14 -9.75
CA THR A 456 29.52 3.53 -8.37
C THR A 456 30.06 4.91 -8.06
N VAL A 457 29.24 5.76 -7.44
CA VAL A 457 29.58 7.13 -7.07
C VAL A 457 29.19 7.38 -5.62
N ASP A 458 30.11 7.92 -4.83
CA ASP A 458 29.83 8.46 -3.51
C ASP A 458 29.08 9.78 -3.67
N VAL A 459 27.87 9.83 -3.13
CA VAL A 459 26.97 10.98 -3.10
C VAL A 459 26.55 11.34 -1.67
N SER A 460 27.28 10.81 -0.67
CA SER A 460 27.02 11.10 0.74
C SER A 460 27.20 12.58 1.07
N ASP A 461 28.21 13.22 0.46
CA ASP A 461 28.30 14.67 0.34
C ASP A 461 27.73 15.13 -1.02
N PRO A 462 26.53 15.72 -1.07
CA PRO A 462 25.89 16.12 -2.32
C PRO A 462 26.61 17.29 -3.02
N ASP A 463 27.44 18.05 -2.30
CA ASP A 463 28.18 19.19 -2.86
C ASP A 463 29.55 18.74 -3.43
N ASP A 464 30.01 17.54 -3.10
CA ASP A 464 31.28 16.96 -3.57
C ASP A 464 31.14 15.48 -3.98
N PRO A 465 30.33 15.15 -5.01
CA PRO A 465 30.19 13.77 -5.46
C PRO A 465 31.48 13.22 -6.07
N GLN A 466 31.85 11.98 -5.71
CA GLN A 466 33.11 11.35 -6.11
C GLN A 466 32.91 9.97 -6.75
N LEU A 467 33.54 9.73 -7.90
CA LEU A 467 33.53 8.40 -8.53
C LEU A 467 34.28 7.40 -7.65
N LEU A 468 33.61 6.32 -7.23
CA LEU A 468 34.21 5.22 -6.48
C LEU A 468 34.81 4.20 -7.44
N SER A 469 34.01 3.73 -8.40
CA SER A 469 34.48 2.91 -9.52
C SER A 469 33.76 3.22 -10.82
N GLY A 470 34.49 3.06 -11.93
CA GLY A 470 33.91 3.03 -13.27
C GLY A 470 33.26 1.67 -13.56
N VAL A 471 33.07 1.36 -14.85
CA VAL A 471 32.61 0.02 -15.25
C VAL A 471 33.80 -0.93 -15.34
N ASP A 472 33.93 -1.84 -14.37
CA ASP A 472 35.05 -2.80 -14.34
C ASP A 472 34.81 -4.07 -15.18
N ASN A 473 33.55 -4.38 -15.52
CA ASN A 473 33.20 -5.52 -16.37
C ASN A 473 32.05 -5.23 -17.34
N THR A 474 32.38 -5.03 -18.61
CA THR A 474 31.39 -4.68 -19.65
C THR A 474 30.62 -5.87 -20.23
N SER A 475 30.82 -7.08 -19.71
CA SER A 475 30.11 -8.30 -20.12
C SER A 475 28.90 -8.62 -19.23
N PHE A 476 28.61 -7.76 -18.26
CA PHE A 476 27.39 -7.83 -17.45
C PHE A 476 26.21 -7.20 -18.17
N ALA A 477 25.00 -7.55 -17.73
CA ALA A 477 23.81 -6.77 -18.00
C ALA A 477 24.02 -5.29 -17.60
N GLY A 478 23.40 -4.36 -18.33
CA GLY A 478 23.67 -2.93 -18.17
C GLY A 478 22.47 -2.00 -18.26
N GLN A 479 21.24 -2.49 -18.42
CA GLN A 479 20.07 -1.62 -18.58
C GLN A 479 19.65 -0.94 -17.26
N THR A 480 19.67 -1.69 -16.17
CA THR A 480 19.39 -1.17 -14.83
C THR A 480 20.20 -1.94 -13.79
N VAL A 481 20.41 -1.31 -12.64
CA VAL A 481 21.07 -1.90 -11.47
C VAL A 481 20.31 -1.50 -10.21
N VAL A 482 20.08 -2.46 -9.32
CA VAL A 482 19.51 -2.24 -7.97
C VAL A 482 20.34 -3.00 -6.95
N VAL A 483 20.27 -2.62 -5.67
CA VAL A 483 21.05 -3.27 -4.62
C VAL A 483 20.16 -3.67 -3.45
N ASN A 484 20.57 -4.71 -2.73
CA ASN A 484 19.78 -5.30 -1.66
C ASN A 484 20.11 -4.77 -0.26
N GLY A 485 21.01 -3.79 -0.16
CA GLY A 485 21.47 -3.24 1.13
C GLY A 485 22.46 -4.13 1.91
N SER A 486 22.70 -5.38 1.48
CA SER A 486 23.62 -6.34 2.14
C SER A 486 24.82 -6.75 1.28
N GLY A 487 25.26 -5.83 0.40
CA GLY A 487 26.49 -6.00 -0.40
C GLY A 487 26.31 -6.75 -1.72
N LEU A 488 25.08 -6.91 -2.21
CA LEU A 488 24.81 -7.46 -3.54
C LEU A 488 24.10 -6.43 -4.43
N ALA A 489 24.49 -6.42 -5.69
CA ALA A 489 23.81 -5.72 -6.77
C ALA A 489 23.22 -6.71 -7.77
N ILE A 490 22.06 -6.34 -8.31
CA ILE A 490 21.40 -7.02 -9.41
C ILE A 490 21.42 -6.09 -10.61
N ALA A 491 21.96 -6.57 -11.73
CA ALA A 491 21.88 -5.87 -13.01
C ALA A 491 21.04 -6.68 -13.99
N VAL A 492 20.08 -6.05 -14.67
CA VAL A 492 19.31 -6.70 -15.76
C VAL A 492 19.56 -6.01 -17.10
N GLY A 493 19.48 -6.80 -18.17
CA GLY A 493 19.77 -6.34 -19.54
C GLY A 493 20.18 -7.48 -20.46
N ASN A 494 20.72 -7.12 -21.63
CA ASN A 494 21.32 -8.05 -22.57
C ASN A 494 22.83 -7.81 -22.67
N PRO A 495 23.70 -8.68 -22.13
CA PRO A 495 25.17 -8.52 -22.16
C PRO A 495 25.81 -8.71 -23.55
N GLY A 496 25.02 -8.99 -24.60
CA GLY A 496 25.46 -9.09 -25.98
C GLY A 496 26.17 -10.39 -26.39
N GLY A 497 26.53 -10.47 -27.68
CA GLY A 497 27.19 -11.62 -28.32
C GLY A 497 26.25 -12.57 -29.07
N VAL A 498 26.81 -13.47 -29.89
CA VAL A 498 26.04 -14.43 -30.72
C VAL A 498 25.24 -15.43 -29.86
N PHE A 499 25.58 -15.54 -28.57
CA PHE A 499 24.89 -16.35 -27.57
C PHE A 499 24.42 -15.52 -26.37
N GLY A 500 24.45 -14.17 -26.48
CA GLY A 500 23.97 -13.28 -25.42
C GLY A 500 22.47 -13.42 -25.26
N ALA A 501 22.05 -14.04 -24.16
CA ALA A 501 20.66 -14.08 -23.75
C ALA A 501 20.40 -12.92 -22.79
N ASN A 502 19.15 -12.46 -22.77
CA ASN A 502 18.69 -11.53 -21.75
C ASN A 502 18.90 -12.14 -20.37
N ALA A 503 19.33 -11.31 -19.42
CA ALA A 503 19.92 -11.79 -18.20
C ALA A 503 19.62 -10.90 -17.01
N LEU A 504 19.60 -11.55 -15.84
CA LEU A 504 19.78 -10.96 -14.53
C LEU A 504 21.13 -11.44 -13.99
N ASP A 505 22.06 -10.51 -13.78
CA ASP A 505 23.38 -10.74 -13.21
C ASP A 505 23.39 -10.36 -11.73
N LEU A 506 23.90 -11.27 -10.91
CA LEU A 506 24.18 -11.01 -9.50
C LEU A 506 25.66 -10.68 -9.34
N VAL A 507 25.95 -9.55 -8.72
CA VAL A 507 27.29 -8.99 -8.53
C VAL A 507 27.50 -8.68 -7.06
N ASP A 508 28.65 -9.06 -6.52
CA ASP A 508 29.08 -8.67 -5.18
C ASP A 508 29.66 -7.25 -5.23
N ILE A 509 29.16 -6.39 -4.35
CA ILE A 509 29.55 -4.98 -4.23
C ILE A 509 30.01 -4.66 -2.81
N GLY A 510 30.50 -5.65 -2.07
CA GLY A 510 31.08 -5.44 -0.74
C GLY A 510 32.31 -4.52 -0.75
N ASP A 511 32.98 -4.40 -1.89
CA ASP A 511 33.93 -3.32 -2.19
C ASP A 511 33.35 -2.44 -3.30
N LEU A 512 32.88 -1.25 -2.93
CA LEU A 512 32.29 -0.29 -3.87
C LEU A 512 33.29 0.26 -4.91
N ALA A 513 34.59 -0.01 -4.74
CA ALA A 513 35.62 0.33 -5.72
C ALA A 513 35.88 -0.77 -6.76
N ASP A 514 35.13 -1.89 -6.73
CA ASP A 514 35.25 -3.00 -7.69
C ASP A 514 33.87 -3.51 -8.13
N THR A 515 33.46 -3.17 -9.35
CA THR A 515 32.16 -3.61 -9.92
C THR A 515 32.27 -4.89 -10.75
N SER A 516 33.35 -5.68 -10.60
CA SER A 516 33.63 -6.85 -11.46
C SER A 516 33.32 -8.20 -10.82
N GLN A 517 32.93 -8.24 -9.55
CA GLN A 517 32.77 -9.47 -8.76
C GLN A 517 31.48 -10.24 -9.09
N PHE A 518 31.47 -10.90 -10.26
CA PHE A 518 30.38 -11.75 -10.72
C PHE A 518 30.10 -12.91 -9.77
N GLN A 519 28.83 -13.11 -9.41
CA GLN A 519 28.38 -14.28 -8.63
C GLN A 519 27.68 -15.29 -9.53
N THR A 520 26.59 -14.89 -10.19
CA THR A 520 25.78 -15.78 -11.03
C THR A 520 24.93 -15.00 -12.04
N ARG A 521 24.36 -15.73 -13.01
CA ARG A 521 23.47 -15.20 -14.06
C ARG A 521 22.22 -16.07 -14.18
N TYR A 522 21.06 -15.42 -14.22
CA TYR A 522 19.79 -16.04 -14.56
C TYR A 522 19.34 -15.57 -15.94
N GLY A 523 18.94 -16.51 -16.80
CA GLY A 523 18.41 -16.18 -18.13
C GLY A 523 16.96 -15.70 -18.03
N LEU A 524 16.64 -14.63 -18.75
CA LEU A 524 15.29 -14.06 -18.83
C LEU A 524 14.67 -14.36 -20.20
N PRO A 525 13.34 -14.60 -20.26
CA PRO A 525 12.66 -15.00 -21.49
C PRO A 525 12.58 -13.90 -22.56
N ALA A 526 12.50 -12.62 -22.17
CA ALA A 526 12.48 -11.49 -23.09
C ALA A 526 13.46 -10.40 -22.65
N ALA A 527 13.43 -9.22 -23.28
CA ALA A 527 14.40 -8.16 -23.05
C ALA A 527 13.96 -7.31 -21.83
N PRO A 528 14.69 -7.37 -20.70
CA PRO A 528 14.31 -6.65 -19.50
C PRO A 528 14.60 -5.16 -19.64
N SER A 529 13.77 -4.38 -18.97
CA SER A 529 13.76 -2.91 -18.98
C SER A 529 13.91 -2.33 -17.58
N SER A 530 13.44 -3.04 -16.57
CA SER A 530 13.55 -2.64 -15.18
C SER A 530 13.55 -3.82 -14.23
N VAL A 531 14.07 -3.60 -13.02
CA VAL A 531 14.03 -4.54 -11.90
C VAL A 531 13.90 -3.74 -10.62
N VAL A 532 13.11 -4.26 -9.68
CA VAL A 532 13.02 -3.76 -8.31
C VAL A 532 13.21 -4.91 -7.33
N LEU A 533 13.73 -4.59 -6.15
CA LEU A 533 13.84 -5.52 -5.04
C LEU A 533 12.79 -5.17 -4.00
N ALA A 534 11.96 -6.16 -3.65
CA ALA A 534 10.98 -6.03 -2.58
C ALA A 534 10.86 -7.37 -1.84
N ALA A 535 10.70 -7.38 -0.51
CA ALA A 535 10.63 -8.60 0.30
C ALA A 535 11.75 -9.64 0.06
N GLY A 536 12.98 -9.17 -0.18
CA GLY A 536 14.12 -10.05 -0.43
C GLY A 536 14.02 -10.84 -1.75
N ILE A 537 13.26 -10.36 -2.73
CA ILE A 537 13.17 -10.99 -4.05
C ILE A 537 13.18 -9.95 -5.17
N ALA A 538 13.60 -10.36 -6.39
CA ALA A 538 13.64 -9.49 -7.55
C ALA A 538 12.40 -9.63 -8.43
N PHE A 539 11.82 -8.49 -8.79
CA PHE A 539 10.70 -8.39 -9.72
C PHE A 539 11.17 -7.66 -10.97
N VAL A 540 11.13 -8.33 -12.12
CA VAL A 540 11.69 -7.85 -13.39
C VAL A 540 10.57 -7.53 -14.36
N ALA A 541 10.56 -6.30 -14.86
CA ALA A 541 9.79 -5.91 -16.03
C ALA A 541 10.52 -6.45 -17.28
N ASP A 542 10.07 -7.61 -17.77
CA ASP A 542 10.78 -8.40 -18.78
C ASP A 542 10.22 -8.20 -20.19
N GLY A 543 9.90 -6.96 -20.58
CA GLY A 543 9.42 -6.64 -21.92
C GLY A 543 8.18 -7.46 -22.30
N GLU A 544 8.21 -8.11 -23.47
CA GLU A 544 7.08 -8.91 -24.00
C GLU A 544 6.73 -10.15 -23.14
N ALA A 545 7.60 -10.59 -22.23
CA ALA A 545 7.29 -11.71 -21.34
C ALA A 545 6.48 -11.28 -20.10
N GLY A 546 6.23 -9.98 -19.91
CA GLY A 546 5.52 -9.45 -18.76
C GLY A 546 6.38 -9.38 -17.51
N LEU A 547 5.80 -9.68 -16.35
CA LEU A 547 6.49 -9.67 -15.06
C LEU A 547 7.16 -11.02 -14.79
N GLN A 548 8.44 -11.01 -14.41
CA GLN A 548 9.15 -12.17 -13.89
C GLN A 548 9.51 -11.97 -12.42
N VAL A 549 9.36 -13.01 -11.61
CA VAL A 549 9.80 -13.04 -10.22
C VAL A 549 11.02 -13.95 -10.11
N VAL A 550 12.14 -13.40 -9.66
CA VAL A 550 13.44 -14.09 -9.62
C VAL A 550 13.96 -14.11 -8.19
N ASN A 551 14.03 -15.32 -7.63
CA ASN A 551 14.75 -15.56 -6.39
C ASN A 551 16.25 -15.66 -6.67
N TYR A 552 16.97 -14.56 -6.50
CA TYR A 552 18.36 -14.43 -6.95
C TYR A 552 19.38 -15.08 -5.98
N ARG A 553 18.98 -15.38 -4.75
CA ARG A 553 19.78 -16.07 -3.72
C ARG A 553 18.83 -16.79 -2.77
N SER A 554 19.25 -17.93 -2.21
CA SER A 554 18.45 -18.64 -1.20
C SER A 554 18.09 -17.72 -0.03
N PHE A 555 16.90 -17.94 0.55
CA PHE A 555 16.46 -17.23 1.75
C PHE A 555 17.36 -17.55 2.93
N ASP A 556 17.34 -16.67 3.92
CA ASP A 556 18.15 -16.87 5.11
C ASP A 556 17.73 -18.16 5.81
N SER A 557 18.73 -18.96 6.14
CA SER A 557 18.63 -20.21 6.89
C SER A 557 19.71 -20.29 7.98
N ALA A 558 20.46 -19.21 8.19
CA ALA A 558 21.50 -19.12 9.21
C ALA A 558 20.93 -18.82 10.60
N GLY A 559 19.69 -18.31 10.67
CA GLY A 559 19.02 -18.02 11.93
C GLY A 559 19.60 -16.79 12.62
N VAL A 560 20.21 -15.88 11.87
CA VAL A 560 20.86 -14.68 12.40
C VAL A 560 19.94 -13.49 12.15
N PRO A 561 19.36 -12.87 13.20
CA PRO A 561 18.46 -11.75 13.00
C PRO A 561 19.17 -10.51 12.45
N PRO A 562 18.46 -9.67 11.69
CA PRO A 562 18.96 -8.38 11.25
C PRO A 562 19.42 -7.51 12.42
N THR A 563 20.42 -6.67 12.18
CA THR A 563 20.80 -5.58 13.09
C THR A 563 20.14 -4.29 12.64
N VAL A 564 19.48 -3.60 13.57
CA VAL A 564 18.73 -2.37 13.29
C VAL A 564 19.25 -1.25 14.17
N SER A 565 19.50 -0.09 13.57
CA SER A 565 19.79 1.14 14.31
C SER A 565 19.07 2.32 13.66
N ILE A 566 18.71 3.29 14.49
CA ILE A 566 18.01 4.50 14.09
C ILE A 566 18.92 5.68 14.42
N ASP A 567 19.11 6.57 13.45
CA ASP A 567 19.64 7.91 13.70
C ASP A 567 18.48 8.90 13.56
N LEU A 568 18.03 9.45 14.69
CA LEU A 568 16.91 10.38 14.71
C LEU A 568 17.41 11.81 14.54
N SER A 569 17.32 12.34 13.32
CA SER A 569 17.56 13.75 13.03
C SER A 569 16.28 14.58 13.23
N ALA A 570 15.81 14.71 14.47
CA ALA A 570 14.67 15.55 14.82
C ALA A 570 15.12 16.85 15.52
N GLU A 571 14.41 17.96 15.29
CA GLU A 571 14.63 19.19 16.05
C GLU A 571 14.06 19.00 17.47
N ASP A 572 14.92 19.22 18.45
CA ASP A 572 14.56 19.19 19.86
C ASP A 572 13.95 20.54 20.27
N ALA A 573 12.69 20.52 20.72
CA ALA A 573 11.94 21.72 21.07
C ALA A 573 12.57 22.48 22.26
N ASP A 574 13.23 21.78 23.19
CA ASP A 574 13.95 22.39 24.30
C ASP A 574 15.23 21.62 24.66
N ALA A 575 16.32 21.96 23.98
CA ALA A 575 17.64 21.35 24.22
C ALA A 575 18.21 21.52 25.64
N ASP A 576 17.60 22.36 26.51
CA ASP A 576 17.98 22.49 27.91
C ASP A 576 17.25 21.47 28.82
N GLU A 577 16.17 20.83 28.35
CA GLU A 577 15.49 19.74 29.04
C GLU A 577 16.11 18.37 28.70
N PRO A 578 16.21 17.43 29.66
CA PRO A 578 16.66 16.08 29.35
C PRO A 578 15.64 15.32 28.50
N GLY A 579 16.07 14.75 27.38
CA GLY A 579 15.24 13.92 26.52
C GLY A 579 15.25 14.42 25.08
N ILE A 580 14.32 13.94 24.28
CA ILE A 580 14.02 14.49 22.94
C ILE A 580 12.59 15.02 23.03
N GLN A 581 12.40 16.32 22.89
CA GLN A 581 11.07 16.93 22.88
C GLN A 581 10.65 17.24 21.44
N ILE A 582 9.53 16.69 21.00
CA ILE A 582 8.99 16.94 19.65
C ILE A 582 7.52 17.36 19.78
N GLN A 583 7.11 18.33 18.95
CA GLN A 583 5.73 18.77 18.90
C GLN A 583 4.80 17.65 18.43
N GLU A 584 3.66 17.50 19.09
CA GLU A 584 2.63 16.55 18.69
C GLU A 584 2.16 16.80 17.23
N GLY A 585 1.78 15.74 16.50
CA GLY A 585 1.34 15.88 15.11
C GLY A 585 2.46 16.15 14.09
N THR A 586 3.73 16.21 14.51
CA THR A 586 4.86 16.37 13.60
C THR A 586 5.05 15.13 12.73
N LEU A 587 5.27 15.33 11.42
CA LEU A 587 5.67 14.26 10.50
C LEU A 587 7.14 13.92 10.74
N LEU A 588 7.39 12.68 11.15
CA LEU A 588 8.72 12.17 11.42
C LEU A 588 9.14 11.21 10.31
N ALA A 589 10.20 11.57 9.59
CA ALA A 589 10.84 10.72 8.60
C ALA A 589 12.04 9.98 9.23
N ILE A 590 12.16 8.69 8.97
CA ILE A 590 13.10 7.78 9.61
C ILE A 590 13.78 6.95 8.53
N ARG A 591 15.11 6.95 8.56
CA ARG A 591 15.94 6.12 7.68
C ARG A 591 16.74 5.16 8.54
N PRO A 592 16.23 3.95 8.80
CA PRO A 592 16.93 2.99 9.62
C PRO A 592 18.15 2.45 8.88
N ILE A 593 19.24 2.23 9.62
CA ILE A 593 20.37 1.46 9.14
C ILE A 593 20.11 0.01 9.52
N VAL A 594 19.78 -0.80 8.52
CA VAL A 594 19.52 -2.24 8.68
C VAL A 594 20.61 -3.02 7.98
N ASN A 595 21.26 -3.93 8.69
CA ASN A 595 22.23 -4.85 8.11
C ASN A 595 21.85 -6.28 8.45
N ASP A 596 21.99 -7.15 7.46
CA ASP A 596 21.73 -8.57 7.56
C ASP A 596 22.83 -9.35 6.82
N ASP A 597 23.03 -10.62 7.15
CA ASP A 597 24.06 -11.45 6.52
C ASP A 597 23.59 -12.07 5.18
N VAL A 598 22.28 -12.17 4.98
CA VAL A 598 21.68 -12.65 3.73
C VAL A 598 20.82 -11.55 3.12
N GLN A 599 19.60 -11.36 3.61
CA GLN A 599 18.59 -10.48 3.00
C GLN A 599 17.53 -10.03 4.01
N VAL A 600 17.38 -8.71 4.14
CA VAL A 600 16.24 -8.10 4.81
C VAL A 600 15.00 -8.25 3.92
N ARG A 601 13.90 -8.74 4.48
CA ARG A 601 12.59 -8.85 3.83
C ARG A 601 11.82 -7.54 3.99
N GLY A 602 11.72 -7.03 5.21
CA GLY A 602 10.89 -5.86 5.48
C GLY A 602 11.31 -5.14 6.74
N VAL A 603 10.96 -3.88 6.80
CA VAL A 603 11.22 -3.00 7.93
C VAL A 603 9.91 -2.31 8.33
N GLN A 604 9.68 -2.23 9.63
CA GLN A 604 8.46 -1.70 10.21
C GLN A 604 8.82 -0.67 11.27
N LEU A 605 8.13 0.46 11.26
CA LEU A 605 8.20 1.49 12.29
C LEU A 605 7.12 1.22 13.33
N LEU A 606 7.51 1.24 14.61
CA LEU A 606 6.62 1.05 15.73
C LEU A 606 6.53 2.30 16.59
N ILE A 607 5.31 2.62 17.04
CA ILE A 607 5.04 3.58 18.11
C ILE A 607 4.28 2.84 19.20
N ASN A 608 4.82 2.80 20.42
CA ASN A 608 4.24 2.08 21.55
C ASN A 608 3.91 0.62 21.22
N ASP A 609 4.85 -0.07 20.56
CA ASP A 609 4.74 -1.45 20.06
C ASP A 609 3.68 -1.70 18.96
N GLU A 610 3.05 -0.64 18.43
CA GLU A 610 2.12 -0.73 17.31
C GLU A 610 2.79 -0.33 15.99
N VAL A 611 2.62 -1.14 14.94
CA VAL A 611 3.17 -0.85 13.60
C VAL A 611 2.41 0.33 12.99
N VAL A 612 3.13 1.41 12.68
CA VAL A 612 2.57 2.63 12.08
C VAL A 612 3.00 2.88 10.64
N ALA A 613 4.10 2.26 10.21
CA ALA A 613 4.56 2.28 8.82
C ALA A 613 5.36 1.01 8.52
N SER A 614 5.37 0.59 7.26
CA SER A 614 6.20 -0.52 6.79
C SER A 614 6.75 -0.25 5.40
N ASP A 615 7.94 -0.80 5.14
CA ASP A 615 8.62 -0.75 3.86
C ASP A 615 9.28 -2.10 3.58
N VAL A 616 9.21 -2.52 2.32
CA VAL A 616 9.69 -3.83 1.82
C VAL A 616 10.82 -3.68 0.82
N SER A 617 11.15 -2.45 0.44
CA SER A 617 12.08 -2.14 -0.63
C SER A 617 13.26 -1.33 -0.08
N PHE A 618 14.47 -1.71 -0.47
CA PHE A 618 15.66 -0.93 -0.14
C PHE A 618 15.84 0.21 -1.17
N PRO A 619 16.25 1.44 -0.79
CA PRO A 619 16.51 1.90 0.57
C PRO A 619 15.23 2.05 1.40
N PHE A 620 15.27 1.57 2.66
CA PHE A 620 14.11 1.63 3.54
C PHE A 620 13.87 3.06 4.00
N GLU A 621 12.71 3.62 3.64
CA GLU A 621 12.29 4.97 4.01
C GLU A 621 10.92 4.92 4.71
N LEU A 622 10.92 5.22 6.01
CA LEU A 622 9.70 5.19 6.83
C LEU A 622 9.31 6.60 7.23
N ALA A 623 8.01 6.88 7.29
CA ALA A 623 7.51 8.14 7.81
C ALA A 623 6.19 7.94 8.56
N THR A 624 5.96 8.72 9.61
CA THR A 624 4.71 8.69 10.37
C THR A 624 4.42 10.03 11.03
N LEU A 625 3.15 10.33 11.28
CA LEU A 625 2.74 11.48 12.10
C LEU A 625 2.78 11.07 13.57
N LEU A 626 3.44 11.87 14.40
CA LEU A 626 3.40 11.65 15.86
C LEU A 626 1.97 11.82 16.38
N PRO A 627 1.52 10.97 17.31
CA PRO A 627 0.19 11.10 17.88
C PRO A 627 0.06 12.40 18.68
N THR A 628 -1.18 12.84 18.88
CA THR A 628 -1.49 13.90 19.84
C THR A 628 -1.22 13.44 21.27
N ILE A 629 -0.95 14.37 22.18
CA ILE A 629 -0.83 14.11 23.61
C ILE A 629 -2.09 13.43 24.14
N GLU A 630 -3.27 13.80 23.65
CA GLU A 630 -4.53 13.14 24.01
C GLU A 630 -4.52 11.66 23.57
N GLN A 631 -4.10 11.36 22.34
CA GLN A 631 -3.96 9.99 21.84
C GLN A 631 -2.87 9.19 22.58
N ALA A 632 -1.81 9.85 23.06
CA ALA A 632 -0.74 9.24 23.85
C ALA A 632 -1.09 9.03 25.33
N GLY A 633 -2.29 9.39 25.79
CA GLY A 633 -2.74 9.18 27.18
C GLY A 633 -2.78 10.43 28.06
N GLY A 634 -2.64 11.62 27.47
CA GLY A 634 -2.76 12.92 28.12
C GLY A 634 -1.43 13.49 28.65
N VAL A 635 -1.47 14.70 29.22
CA VAL A 635 -0.28 15.49 29.62
C VAL A 635 0.61 14.81 30.67
N GLU A 636 0.10 13.82 31.42
CA GLU A 636 0.93 13.02 32.35
C GLU A 636 1.64 11.84 31.68
N ALA A 637 1.24 11.45 30.46
CA ALA A 637 1.72 10.29 29.73
C ALA A 637 2.23 10.61 28.32
N GLY A 638 2.46 11.89 27.98
CA GLY A 638 2.89 12.37 26.65
C GLY A 638 4.25 11.84 26.16
N GLU A 639 4.72 10.72 26.67
CA GLU A 639 5.85 9.96 26.17
C GLU A 639 5.37 9.00 25.09
N VAL A 640 6.08 8.94 23.98
CA VAL A 640 5.92 7.88 22.97
C VAL A 640 7.23 7.13 22.81
N VAL A 641 7.13 5.82 22.71
CA VAL A 641 8.29 4.95 22.48
C VAL A 641 8.34 4.60 21.00
N LEU A 642 9.45 4.93 20.37
CA LEU A 642 9.71 4.66 18.97
C LEU A 642 10.75 3.56 18.84
N SER A 643 10.47 2.58 18.00
CA SER A 643 11.44 1.54 17.63
C SER A 643 11.22 1.11 16.18
N VAL A 644 12.23 0.51 15.58
CA VAL A 644 12.16 -0.07 14.24
C VAL A 644 12.44 -1.56 14.35
N ARG A 645 11.58 -2.35 13.71
CA ARG A 645 11.71 -3.80 13.58
C ARG A 645 12.08 -4.14 12.15
N ALA A 646 13.03 -5.04 11.94
CA ALA A 646 13.33 -5.61 10.64
C ALA A 646 13.24 -7.13 10.70
N ALA A 647 12.68 -7.73 9.65
CA ALA A 647 12.63 -9.17 9.47
C ALA A 647 13.49 -9.57 8.25
N ASP A 648 14.22 -10.67 8.36
CA ASP A 648 14.89 -11.29 7.20
C ASP A 648 13.95 -12.23 6.44
N THR A 649 14.47 -12.87 5.40
CA THR A 649 13.74 -13.86 4.59
C THR A 649 13.55 -15.23 5.25
N GLY A 650 14.29 -15.53 6.33
CA GLY A 650 14.15 -16.73 7.15
C GLY A 650 13.11 -16.59 8.27
N GLY A 651 12.69 -15.35 8.57
CA GLY A 651 11.75 -15.02 9.64
C GLY A 651 12.39 -14.52 10.92
N ASN A 652 13.72 -14.35 10.98
CA ASN A 652 14.35 -13.82 12.18
C ASN A 652 14.12 -12.31 12.25
N VAL A 653 13.93 -11.83 13.47
CA VAL A 653 13.53 -10.45 13.74
C VAL A 653 14.59 -9.73 14.56
N GLY A 654 15.03 -8.58 14.06
CA GLY A 654 15.83 -7.59 14.78
C GLY A 654 14.99 -6.38 15.16
N VAL A 655 15.24 -5.81 16.34
CA VAL A 655 14.59 -4.57 16.80
C VAL A 655 15.67 -3.58 17.22
N SER A 656 15.46 -2.30 16.93
CA SER A 656 16.33 -1.22 17.39
C SER A 656 16.24 -1.03 18.91
N GLU A 657 17.16 -0.24 19.46
CA GLU A 657 16.94 0.36 20.78
C GLU A 657 15.72 1.28 20.76
N ASP A 658 15.02 1.37 21.89
CA ASP A 658 13.88 2.26 22.07
C ASP A 658 14.33 3.72 22.16
N ILE A 659 13.64 4.60 21.42
CA ILE A 659 13.78 6.05 21.52
C ILE A 659 12.53 6.61 22.17
N THR A 660 12.67 7.13 23.39
CA THR A 660 11.58 7.83 24.07
C THR A 660 11.52 9.29 23.63
N ILE A 661 10.40 9.68 23.04
CA ILE A 661 10.11 11.06 22.65
C ILE A 661 9.08 11.63 23.62
N GLN A 662 9.35 12.85 24.10
CA GLN A 662 8.40 13.64 24.87
C GLN A 662 7.60 14.53 23.92
N LEU A 663 6.29 14.34 23.88
CA LEU A 663 5.39 15.18 23.10
C LEU A 663 5.15 16.51 23.82
N VAL A 664 5.40 17.60 23.10
CA VAL A 664 5.04 18.94 23.56
C VAL A 664 3.74 19.40 22.89
N PRO A 665 2.85 20.10 23.63
CA PRO A 665 1.60 20.56 23.06
C PRO A 665 1.84 21.50 21.89
N ASP A 666 1.05 21.35 20.84
CA ASP A 666 0.99 22.37 19.80
C ASP A 666 0.30 23.61 20.37
N THR A 667 1.07 24.69 20.53
CA THR A 667 0.57 26.00 20.96
C THR A 667 0.69 27.07 19.88
N PHE A 668 1.19 26.71 18.71
CA PHE A 668 1.38 27.61 17.60
C PHE A 668 0.20 27.44 16.65
N ALA A 669 -0.28 28.54 16.08
CA ALA A 669 -1.34 28.45 15.09
C ALA A 669 -0.71 28.19 13.71
N PRO A 670 -1.31 27.33 12.87
CA PRO A 670 -0.82 27.09 11.52
C PRO A 670 -0.70 28.40 10.76
N SER A 671 0.47 28.60 10.17
CA SER A 671 0.76 29.76 9.33
C SER A 671 0.88 29.34 7.87
N VAL A 672 0.41 30.17 6.94
CA VAL A 672 0.56 29.88 5.51
C VAL A 672 2.04 30.05 5.14
N THR A 673 2.70 28.95 4.78
CA THR A 673 4.11 28.93 4.35
C THR A 673 4.25 29.19 2.86
N SER A 674 3.30 28.75 2.05
CA SER A 674 3.27 29.05 0.61
C SER A 674 1.87 29.08 0.03
N THR A 675 1.72 29.72 -1.12
CA THR A 675 0.49 29.68 -1.91
C THR A 675 0.84 29.61 -3.40
N ASN A 676 0.03 28.89 -4.18
CA ASN A 676 0.18 28.87 -5.63
C ASN A 676 -0.24 30.20 -6.30
N ILE A 677 -0.88 31.12 -5.54
CA ILE A 677 -1.31 32.44 -6.02
C ILE A 677 -0.66 33.54 -5.17
N PRO A 678 0.45 34.13 -5.64
CA PRO A 678 1.02 35.29 -4.98
C PRO A 678 0.03 36.47 -4.93
N ASP A 679 0.11 37.27 -3.87
CA ASP A 679 -0.73 38.46 -3.70
C ASP A 679 -0.60 39.42 -4.90
N GLY A 680 -1.74 39.93 -5.37
CA GLY A 680 -1.83 40.80 -6.55
C GLY A 680 -1.62 40.12 -7.91
N SER A 681 -1.50 38.79 -7.97
CA SER A 681 -1.37 38.06 -9.24
C SER A 681 -2.67 38.12 -10.08
N ARG A 682 -2.51 37.96 -11.40
CA ARG A 682 -3.63 37.92 -12.36
C ARG A 682 -3.66 36.56 -13.02
N GLN A 683 -4.70 35.78 -12.71
CA GLN A 683 -4.90 34.46 -13.29
C GLN A 683 -5.85 34.49 -14.48
N GLY A 684 -5.65 33.57 -15.42
CA GLY A 684 -6.53 33.40 -16.57
C GLY A 684 -7.87 32.80 -16.17
N VAL A 685 -8.88 32.92 -17.04
CA VAL A 685 -10.25 32.40 -16.80
C VAL A 685 -10.35 30.88 -16.62
N MET A 686 -9.27 30.15 -16.91
CA MET A 686 -9.18 28.69 -16.79
C MET A 686 -8.54 28.25 -15.46
N PHE A 687 -8.13 29.18 -14.60
CA PHE A 687 -7.61 28.86 -13.27
C PHE A 687 -8.75 28.36 -12.36
N ARG A 688 -8.51 27.30 -11.59
CA ARG A 688 -9.58 26.58 -10.87
C ARG A 688 -9.27 26.26 -9.41
N ALA A 689 -8.02 26.34 -8.94
CA ALA A 689 -7.68 25.89 -7.58
C ALA A 689 -6.74 26.86 -6.87
N VAL A 690 -7.12 27.33 -5.67
CA VAL A 690 -6.22 28.07 -4.77
C VAL A 690 -5.65 27.08 -3.77
N LYS A 691 -4.33 27.12 -3.56
CA LYS A 691 -3.63 26.25 -2.62
C LYS A 691 -2.88 27.07 -1.58
N PHE A 692 -2.87 26.53 -0.37
CA PHE A 692 -2.11 27.02 0.75
C PHE A 692 -1.34 25.84 1.34
N ALA A 693 -0.02 25.98 1.45
CA ALA A 693 0.75 25.12 2.33
C ALA A 693 0.78 25.80 3.70
N PHE A 694 0.59 25.02 4.75
CA PHE A 694 0.68 25.49 6.12
C PHE A 694 2.00 25.04 6.76
N SER A 695 2.38 25.68 7.86
CA SER A 695 3.57 25.33 8.63
C SER A 695 3.46 23.98 9.32
N GLU A 696 2.25 23.48 9.48
CA GLU A 696 1.95 22.20 10.10
C GLU A 696 0.64 21.62 9.53
N ALA A 697 0.38 20.35 9.83
CA ALA A 697 -0.84 19.68 9.41
C ALA A 697 -2.07 20.33 10.06
N ILE A 698 -3.16 20.44 9.30
CA ILE A 698 -4.45 20.91 9.79
C ILE A 698 -5.39 19.71 9.90
N ALA A 699 -6.18 19.66 10.97
CA ALA A 699 -7.20 18.64 11.14
C ALA A 699 -8.18 18.66 9.95
N GLN A 700 -8.24 17.57 9.18
CA GLN A 700 -9.00 17.50 7.93
C GLN A 700 -10.49 17.81 8.11
N SER A 701 -11.09 17.43 9.24
CA SER A 701 -12.49 17.76 9.58
C SER A 701 -12.77 19.25 9.68
N THR A 702 -11.73 20.06 9.92
CA THR A 702 -11.82 21.51 9.99
C THR A 702 -11.63 22.17 8.62
N ILE A 703 -11.25 21.44 7.58
CA ILE A 703 -11.07 21.95 6.22
C ILE A 703 -12.42 21.85 5.50
N ASN A 704 -13.18 22.94 5.49
CA ASN A 704 -14.50 23.01 4.89
C ASN A 704 -14.84 24.45 4.48
N ALA A 705 -16.02 24.65 3.88
CA ALA A 705 -16.45 25.97 3.41
C ALA A 705 -16.77 26.99 4.53
N GLU A 706 -16.86 26.57 5.79
CA GLU A 706 -17.03 27.47 6.93
C GLU A 706 -15.68 28.06 7.41
N SER A 707 -14.60 27.28 7.31
CA SER A 707 -13.25 27.70 7.69
C SER A 707 -12.48 28.36 6.55
N PHE A 708 -12.76 27.97 5.29
CA PHE A 708 -12.16 28.54 4.09
C PHE A 708 -13.20 29.29 3.26
N VAL A 709 -13.11 30.62 3.27
CA VAL A 709 -14.04 31.50 2.53
C VAL A 709 -13.32 32.16 1.36
N LEU A 710 -13.80 31.91 0.14
CA LEU A 710 -13.35 32.65 -1.04
C LEU A 710 -14.24 33.88 -1.23
N THR A 711 -13.68 35.09 -1.17
CA THR A 711 -14.45 36.33 -1.39
C THR A 711 -14.09 37.00 -2.72
N GLY A 712 -15.07 37.16 -3.60
CA GLY A 712 -14.98 37.93 -4.83
C GLY A 712 -15.51 39.36 -4.71
N PRO A 713 -15.44 40.16 -5.79
CA PRO A 713 -15.93 41.53 -5.82
C PRO A 713 -17.44 41.67 -5.51
N ASP A 714 -18.20 40.61 -5.79
CA ASP A 714 -19.67 40.56 -5.62
C ASP A 714 -20.11 39.80 -4.36
N GLY A 715 -19.18 39.37 -3.49
CA GLY A 715 -19.48 38.65 -2.25
C GLY A 715 -18.71 37.35 -2.08
N VAL A 716 -19.20 36.47 -1.19
CA VAL A 716 -18.65 35.12 -0.99
C VAL A 716 -18.91 34.27 -2.23
N VAL A 717 -17.90 33.51 -2.64
CA VAL A 717 -17.94 32.54 -3.72
C VAL A 717 -17.79 31.17 -3.07
N ASP A 718 -18.77 30.30 -3.28
CA ASP A 718 -18.68 28.93 -2.78
C ASP A 718 -17.63 28.17 -3.62
N PRO A 719 -16.56 27.65 -3.00
CA PRO A 719 -15.64 26.77 -3.69
C PRO A 719 -16.37 25.49 -4.11
N LEU A 720 -16.00 24.94 -5.26
CA LEU A 720 -16.51 23.64 -5.72
C LEU A 720 -16.11 22.51 -4.78
N ASP A 721 -14.94 22.66 -4.14
CA ASP A 721 -14.38 21.71 -3.19
C ASP A 721 -13.36 22.41 -2.28
N VAL A 722 -13.22 21.93 -1.05
CA VAL A 722 -12.20 22.37 -0.08
C VAL A 722 -11.57 21.10 0.47
N GLN A 723 -10.31 20.86 0.10
CA GLN A 723 -9.54 19.66 0.47
C GLN A 723 -8.27 20.04 1.21
#